data_AF-A0A672FZN9-F1
#
_entry.id   AF-A0A672FZN9-F1
#
_cell.length_a   1.000
_cell.length_b   1.000
_cell.length_c   1.000
_cell.angle_alpha   90.00
_cell.angle_beta   90.00
_cell.angle_gamma   90.00
#
_symmetry.space_group_name_H-M   'P 1'
#
loop_
_entity.id
_entity.type
_entity.pdbx_description
1 polymer ?
#
loop_
_entity_poly.entity_id
_entity_poly.type
_entity_poly.pdbx_seq_one_letter_code
_entity_poly.pdbx_strand_id
1 'polypeptide(L)'
;MASTQARLGQQALAVLDVALRVPCIFIIDAIFNSYYDPGSGWAGAAGKVLVRVMGVLVSGMVLLLSQKALFRFYTLFSAVLLGAAAVLINYYAASHIDFYSAYYKAALGFRLLPRNGPTLWLAMAAVQLLFAVGYVFLLDLQSAFAALVVLDVMVPLWGLAMELPADVRQLVAVLSGLALALNTAVCLAARLRCFYYSCRYVYLLVRHMYRIYGLQLLLEDTWKRIRFPDVLRVFWLTRVTAQALILVYVVRAVRRESGDGYLLSWDVFWDLTSNLIISGCDSTLTVLGMSAVISSVAHYLGLSILAFIGSTEEEDKRLGFVAPVLFFILALQTGLSSLDPEERLVRLSRNMCLLLTAILHFIHGMTDPVLMSLSASHVSSFRRHFPVLLVSLALFVLPVALSYALWHHYALNTWLFAVTAFCVELCLKVVVSLTVYGLFMADGFSNVLWEKLDDYVYYVRSTGNIIEFLFGVIMFGNGAYTMMFESGSKIRACMMCLHAYFNIYLQARNGWKTFINRRTAVKKINSLPEVRDEQLRDIGDVCAICYQEFASSARITPCHHYFHALCLRKWLYIQDTCPMCHQRVYVEDEGRDRAAASNNNGGYAPPGGGGGPGVGGDQAAAAAEPDDELLEDNDSIEYDEDEWGTQNGGTPLEEDYINDDTDSTDD
;
A
#
# COMPACT_ATOMS: atom_id res chain seq x y z
N MET A 1 33.21 11.09 -4.70
CA MET A 1 32.50 12.37 -4.93
C MET A 1 31.64 12.34 -6.20
N ALA A 2 32.14 11.82 -7.34
CA ALA A 2 31.33 11.65 -8.55
C ALA A 2 30.11 10.70 -8.38
N SER A 3 30.27 9.61 -7.62
CA SER A 3 29.15 8.68 -7.30
C SER A 3 28.08 9.29 -6.41
N THR A 4 28.46 10.19 -5.49
CA THR A 4 27.56 10.89 -4.59
C THR A 4 26.77 11.98 -5.34
N GLN A 5 27.43 12.72 -6.25
CA GLN A 5 26.76 13.70 -7.11
C GLN A 5 25.81 13.05 -8.12
N ALA A 6 26.18 11.91 -8.71
CA ALA A 6 25.29 11.16 -9.60
C ALA A 6 24.04 10.65 -8.87
N ARG A 7 24.20 10.14 -7.63
CA ARG A 7 23.08 9.68 -6.79
C ARG A 7 22.15 10.82 -6.38
N LEU A 8 22.72 11.98 -6.03
CA LEU A 8 21.95 13.21 -5.75
C LEU A 8 21.20 13.70 -6.99
N GLY A 9 21.81 13.64 -8.18
CA GLY A 9 21.17 13.99 -9.44
C GLY A 9 19.98 13.07 -9.77
N GLN A 10 20.14 11.76 -9.61
CA GLN A 10 19.07 10.78 -9.80
C GLN A 10 17.92 10.99 -8.78
N GLN A 11 18.23 11.26 -7.51
CA GLN A 11 17.23 11.57 -6.49
C GLN A 11 16.49 12.88 -6.81
N ALA A 12 17.20 13.92 -7.27
CA ALA A 12 16.59 15.19 -7.66
C ALA A 12 15.64 15.01 -8.86
N LEU A 13 16.03 14.23 -9.88
CA LEU A 13 15.17 13.90 -11.02
C LEU A 13 13.94 13.12 -10.59
N ALA A 14 14.10 12.19 -9.65
CA ALA A 14 13.01 11.42 -9.08
C ALA A 14 12.04 12.33 -8.29
N VAL A 15 12.53 13.27 -7.49
CA VAL A 15 11.66 14.23 -6.77
C VAL A 15 10.95 15.15 -7.75
N LEU A 16 11.65 15.64 -8.78
CA LEU A 16 11.08 16.52 -9.80
C LEU A 16 9.96 15.82 -10.58
N ASP A 17 10.13 14.55 -10.96
CA ASP A 17 9.11 13.77 -11.65
C ASP A 17 7.85 13.57 -10.80
N VAL A 18 7.98 13.39 -9.47
CA VAL A 18 6.81 13.36 -8.57
C VAL A 18 6.15 14.74 -8.51
N ALA A 19 6.92 15.79 -8.28
CA ALA A 19 6.42 17.15 -8.11
C ALA A 19 5.63 17.64 -9.34
N LEU A 20 6.10 17.32 -10.55
CA LEU A 20 5.41 17.69 -11.79
C LEU A 20 4.09 16.92 -11.98
N ARG A 21 3.86 15.78 -11.33
CA ARG A 21 2.61 15.00 -11.48
C ARG A 21 1.51 15.41 -10.49
N VAL A 22 1.89 16.06 -9.39
CA VAL A 22 0.97 16.50 -8.32
C VAL A 22 -0.14 17.45 -8.82
N PRO A 23 0.11 18.46 -9.69
CA PRO A 23 -0.94 19.37 -10.15
C PRO A 23 -2.09 18.66 -10.88
N CYS A 24 -1.82 17.57 -11.60
CA CYS A 24 -2.87 16.78 -12.26
C CYS A 24 -3.86 16.19 -11.24
N ILE A 25 -3.35 15.75 -10.09
CA ILE A 25 -4.16 15.20 -9.01
C ILE A 25 -5.02 16.29 -8.37
N PHE A 26 -4.49 17.51 -8.20
CA PHE A 26 -5.29 18.66 -7.74
C PHE A 26 -6.42 19.02 -8.70
N ILE A 27 -6.18 18.96 -10.02
CA ILE A 27 -7.22 19.20 -11.03
C ILE A 27 -8.30 18.12 -10.96
N ILE A 28 -7.91 16.85 -10.84
CA ILE A 28 -8.86 15.72 -10.69
C ILE A 28 -9.70 15.90 -9.42
N ASP A 29 -9.08 16.25 -8.29
CA ASP A 29 -9.80 16.52 -7.04
C ASP A 29 -10.78 17.69 -7.17
N ALA A 30 -10.35 18.80 -7.79
CA ALA A 30 -11.21 19.96 -8.03
C ALA A 30 -12.39 19.63 -8.95
N ILE A 31 -12.19 18.77 -9.95
CA ILE A 31 -13.29 18.30 -10.82
C ILE A 31 -14.28 17.46 -10.02
N PHE A 32 -13.80 16.53 -9.18
CA PHE A 32 -14.67 15.69 -8.36
C PHE A 32 -15.43 16.47 -7.29
N ASN A 33 -14.81 17.50 -6.70
CA ASN A 33 -15.42 18.34 -5.68
C ASN A 33 -16.24 19.53 -6.25
N SER A 34 -16.30 19.68 -7.58
CA SER A 34 -17.03 20.78 -8.20
C SER A 34 -18.55 20.64 -8.01
N TYR A 35 -19.19 21.67 -7.45
CA TYR A 35 -20.63 21.68 -7.16
C TYR A 35 -21.48 21.43 -8.41
N TYR A 36 -22.54 20.63 -8.26
CA TYR A 36 -23.51 20.36 -9.32
C TYR A 36 -24.68 21.33 -9.17
N ASP A 37 -24.81 22.29 -10.10
CA ASP A 37 -26.02 23.13 -10.16
C ASP A 37 -27.18 22.36 -10.79
N PRO A 38 -28.26 22.07 -10.04
CA PRO A 38 -29.42 21.35 -10.57
C PRO A 38 -30.28 22.18 -11.54
N GLY A 39 -29.97 23.47 -11.74
CA GLY A 39 -30.77 24.40 -12.55
C GLY A 39 -30.50 24.41 -14.06
N SER A 40 -29.49 23.69 -14.55
CA SER A 40 -29.25 23.58 -16.00
C SER A 40 -30.03 22.41 -16.57
N GLY A 41 -30.92 22.65 -17.54
CA GLY A 41 -31.66 21.59 -18.24
C GLY A 41 -30.77 20.46 -18.79
N TRP A 42 -31.36 19.36 -19.23
CA TRP A 42 -30.65 18.11 -19.58
C TRP A 42 -29.42 18.29 -20.50
N ALA A 43 -29.51 19.18 -21.50
CA ALA A 43 -28.38 19.50 -22.39
C ALA A 43 -27.22 20.21 -21.67
N GLY A 44 -27.51 21.12 -20.73
CA GLY A 44 -26.50 21.79 -19.91
C GLY A 44 -25.86 20.86 -18.89
N ALA A 45 -26.65 19.95 -18.31
CA ALA A 45 -26.14 18.90 -17.42
C ALA A 45 -25.20 17.94 -18.18
N ALA A 46 -25.60 17.47 -19.36
CA ALA A 46 -24.78 16.61 -20.21
C ALA A 46 -23.48 17.31 -20.66
N GLY A 47 -23.54 18.59 -21.04
CA GLY A 47 -22.37 19.39 -21.38
C GLY A 47 -21.38 19.54 -20.21
N LYS A 48 -21.87 19.84 -19.00
CA LYS A 48 -21.03 19.92 -17.79
C LYS A 48 -20.39 18.57 -17.45
N VAL A 49 -21.13 17.47 -17.55
CA VAL A 49 -20.59 16.11 -17.33
C VAL A 49 -19.50 15.79 -18.36
N LEU A 50 -19.72 16.11 -19.64
CA LEU A 50 -18.73 15.91 -20.70
C LEU A 50 -17.44 16.69 -20.41
N VAL A 51 -17.53 17.96 -20.01
CA VAL A 51 -16.35 18.77 -19.64
C VAL A 51 -15.60 18.15 -18.46
N ARG A 52 -16.30 17.63 -17.44
CA ARG A 52 -15.67 16.94 -16.30
C ARG A 52 -14.96 15.67 -16.72
N VAL A 53 -15.62 14.82 -17.52
CA VAL A 53 -15.03 13.58 -18.05
C VAL A 53 -13.80 13.89 -18.90
N MET A 54 -13.89 14.87 -19.80
CA MET A 54 -12.76 15.31 -20.60
C MET A 54 -11.62 15.87 -19.74
N GLY A 55 -11.92 16.64 -18.69
CA GLY A 55 -10.92 17.14 -17.75
C GLY A 55 -10.19 16.03 -16.99
N VAL A 56 -10.90 14.99 -16.56
CA VAL A 56 -10.30 13.81 -15.92
C VAL A 56 -9.45 13.02 -16.93
N LEU A 57 -9.93 12.84 -18.16
CA LEU A 57 -9.17 12.14 -19.21
C LEU A 57 -7.88 12.89 -19.57
N VAL A 58 -7.95 14.22 -19.75
CA VAL A 58 -6.77 15.04 -20.02
C VAL A 58 -5.78 14.97 -18.87
N SER A 59 -6.26 15.12 -17.62
CA SER A 59 -5.40 15.05 -16.43
C SER A 59 -4.77 13.66 -16.27
N GLY A 60 -5.53 12.60 -16.55
CA GLY A 60 -5.04 11.21 -16.55
C GLY A 60 -3.99 10.95 -17.65
N MET A 61 -4.17 11.53 -18.84
CA MET A 61 -3.16 11.45 -19.90
C MET A 61 -1.87 12.18 -19.49
N VAL A 62 -1.97 13.39 -18.93
CA VAL A 62 -0.79 14.14 -18.44
C VAL A 62 -0.06 13.37 -17.33
N LEU A 63 -0.79 12.66 -16.45
CA LEU A 63 -0.19 11.80 -15.42
C LEU A 63 0.67 10.66 -15.99
N LEU A 64 0.31 10.16 -17.19
CA LEU A 64 0.96 9.05 -17.89
C LEU A 64 2.10 9.49 -18.83
N LEU A 65 2.26 10.80 -19.07
CA LEU A 65 3.31 11.32 -19.92
C LEU A 65 4.72 10.99 -19.37
N SER A 66 5.69 10.90 -20.27
CA SER A 66 7.09 10.76 -19.86
C SER A 66 7.60 12.04 -19.20
N GLN A 67 8.62 11.95 -18.34
CA GLN A 67 9.20 13.08 -17.62
C GLN A 67 9.60 14.25 -18.54
N LYS A 68 10.22 13.95 -19.70
CA LYS A 68 10.60 14.97 -20.70
C LYS A 68 9.38 15.68 -21.30
N ALA A 69 8.31 14.95 -21.59
CA ALA A 69 7.08 15.52 -22.12
C ALA A 69 6.32 16.34 -21.06
N LEU A 70 6.32 15.87 -19.82
CA LEU A 70 5.73 16.54 -18.67
C LEU A 70 6.40 17.90 -18.41
N PHE A 71 7.74 17.93 -18.39
CA PHE A 71 8.49 19.18 -18.25
C PHE A 71 8.11 20.17 -19.35
N ARG A 72 8.13 19.75 -20.63
CA ARG A 72 7.73 20.60 -21.76
C ARG A 72 6.28 21.09 -21.68
N PHE A 73 5.37 20.27 -21.16
CA PHE A 73 3.98 20.66 -20.96
C PHE A 73 3.87 21.76 -19.90
N TYR A 74 4.53 21.60 -18.76
CA TYR A 74 4.49 22.60 -17.69
C TYR A 74 5.27 23.88 -17.99
N THR A 75 6.34 23.82 -18.80
CA THR A 75 7.01 25.04 -19.25
C THR A 75 6.09 25.88 -20.14
N LEU A 76 5.37 25.24 -21.07
CA LEU A 76 4.36 25.91 -21.90
C LEU A 76 3.20 26.45 -21.06
N PHE A 77 2.68 25.65 -20.11
CA PHE A 77 1.61 26.08 -19.21
C PHE A 77 2.03 27.29 -18.36
N SER A 78 3.25 27.26 -17.82
CA SER A 78 3.79 28.37 -17.01
C SER A 78 4.02 29.63 -17.84
N ALA A 79 4.45 29.49 -19.10
CA ALA A 79 4.59 30.62 -20.01
C ALA A 79 3.23 31.27 -20.31
N VAL A 80 2.19 30.48 -20.59
CA VAL A 80 0.82 30.99 -20.79
C VAL A 80 0.31 31.69 -19.53
N LEU A 81 0.56 31.13 -18.35
CA LEU A 81 0.15 31.73 -17.08
C LEU A 81 0.85 33.07 -16.83
N LEU A 82 2.17 33.15 -17.05
CA LEU A 82 2.93 34.41 -16.92
C LEU A 82 2.47 35.47 -17.92
N GLY A 83 2.21 35.07 -19.17
CA GLY A 83 1.65 35.97 -20.18
C GLY A 83 0.27 36.50 -19.78
N ALA A 84 -0.63 35.62 -19.31
CA ALA A 84 -1.95 36.01 -18.83
C ALA A 84 -1.87 36.93 -17.60
N ALA A 85 -0.99 36.65 -16.64
CA ALA A 85 -0.76 37.49 -15.48
C ALA A 85 -0.21 38.88 -15.87
N ALA A 86 0.71 38.93 -16.84
CA ALA A 86 1.23 40.19 -17.37
C ALA A 86 0.13 41.04 -18.02
N VAL A 87 -0.73 40.43 -18.85
CA VAL A 87 -1.89 41.12 -19.44
C VAL A 87 -2.86 41.60 -18.36
N LEU A 88 -3.15 40.76 -17.36
CA LEU A 88 -4.07 41.08 -16.28
C LEU A 88 -3.57 42.28 -15.44
N ILE A 89 -2.30 42.27 -15.07
CA ILE A 89 -1.68 43.40 -14.34
C ILE A 89 -1.71 44.67 -15.19
N ASN A 90 -1.39 44.60 -16.49
CA ASN A 90 -1.44 45.75 -17.38
C ASN A 90 -2.87 46.30 -17.55
N TYR A 91 -3.87 45.42 -17.63
CA TYR A 91 -5.28 45.81 -17.68
C TYR A 91 -5.75 46.46 -16.38
N TYR A 92 -5.43 45.88 -15.22
CA TYR A 92 -5.75 46.48 -13.92
C TYR A 92 -5.05 47.82 -13.71
N ALA A 93 -3.77 47.92 -14.07
CA ALA A 93 -3.01 49.16 -13.98
C ALA A 93 -3.59 50.26 -14.90
N ALA A 94 -4.05 49.88 -16.10
CA ALA A 94 -4.67 50.81 -17.04
C ALA A 94 -6.09 51.26 -16.64
N SER A 95 -6.79 50.50 -15.80
CA SER A 95 -8.20 50.76 -15.46
C SER A 95 -8.42 51.34 -14.06
N HIS A 96 -7.59 50.96 -13.07
CA HIS A 96 -7.82 51.31 -11.66
C HIS A 96 -6.75 52.24 -11.07
N ILE A 97 -5.61 52.42 -11.74
CA ILE A 97 -4.53 53.29 -11.25
C ILE A 97 -4.66 54.65 -11.92
N ASP A 98 -5.39 55.55 -11.29
CA ASP A 98 -5.48 56.95 -11.70
C ASP A 98 -4.52 57.81 -10.89
N PHE A 99 -3.38 58.17 -11.50
CA PHE A 99 -2.54 59.27 -11.00
C PHE A 99 -3.28 60.63 -11.03
N TYR A 100 -4.41 60.69 -11.74
CA TYR A 100 -5.25 61.88 -11.94
C TYR A 100 -5.78 62.49 -10.62
N SER A 101 -6.00 61.69 -9.57
CA SER A 101 -6.56 62.21 -8.31
C SER A 101 -5.61 63.13 -7.52
N ALA A 102 -4.32 63.17 -7.89
CA ALA A 102 -3.33 64.03 -7.24
C ALA A 102 -3.14 65.41 -7.91
N TYR A 103 -3.72 65.66 -9.09
CA TYR A 103 -3.22 66.74 -9.98
C TYR A 103 -4.15 67.94 -10.23
N TYR A 104 -5.43 67.94 -9.82
CA TYR A 104 -6.29 69.12 -10.08
C TYR A 104 -6.02 70.34 -9.16
N LYS A 105 -4.74 70.62 -8.85
CA LYS A 105 -4.31 71.88 -8.23
C LYS A 105 -2.99 72.46 -8.76
N ALA A 106 -2.47 72.03 -9.90
CA ALA A 106 -1.31 72.66 -10.52
C ALA A 106 -1.53 72.92 -12.01
N ALA A 107 -1.89 74.16 -12.32
CA ALA A 107 -1.92 74.70 -13.66
C ALA A 107 -0.51 74.67 -14.28
N LEU A 108 -0.43 74.15 -15.51
CA LEU A 108 0.66 74.20 -16.49
C LEU A 108 2.12 74.12 -15.97
N GLY A 109 2.80 73.01 -16.25
CA GLY A 109 4.26 73.01 -16.36
C GLY A 109 4.89 71.66 -16.10
N PHE A 110 5.26 70.96 -17.20
CA PHE A 110 6.00 69.69 -17.25
C PHE A 110 6.85 69.37 -16.01
N ARG A 111 6.52 68.27 -15.33
CA ARG A 111 7.41 67.59 -14.38
C ARG A 111 7.44 66.10 -14.66
N LEU A 112 8.62 65.62 -15.03
CA LEU A 112 8.89 64.27 -15.51
C LEU A 112 8.80 63.15 -14.45
N LEU A 113 8.43 63.44 -13.19
CA LEU A 113 8.35 62.41 -12.15
C LEU A 113 7.41 62.79 -10.98
N PRO A 114 6.50 61.89 -10.56
CA PRO A 114 5.62 62.09 -9.42
C PRO A 114 6.42 61.93 -8.11
N ARG A 115 6.29 62.88 -7.17
CA ARG A 115 7.14 62.96 -5.97
C ARG A 115 6.84 61.88 -4.91
N ASN A 116 5.66 61.25 -4.94
CA ASN A 116 5.23 60.18 -4.02
C ASN A 116 4.77 58.88 -4.72
N GLY A 117 4.90 58.77 -6.04
CA GLY A 117 4.53 57.60 -6.85
C GLY A 117 5.64 56.81 -7.58
N PRO A 118 6.96 57.09 -7.43
CA PRO A 118 7.97 56.40 -8.23
C PRO A 118 8.22 54.96 -7.73
N THR A 119 7.98 54.67 -6.45
CA THR A 119 8.21 53.36 -5.86
C THR A 119 7.22 52.31 -6.36
N LEU A 120 5.93 52.65 -6.46
CA LEU A 120 4.90 51.74 -6.98
C LEU A 120 5.07 51.51 -8.49
N TRP A 121 5.32 52.55 -9.26
CA TRP A 121 5.57 52.42 -10.70
C TRP A 121 6.83 51.60 -10.99
N LEU A 122 7.93 51.86 -10.26
CA LEU A 122 9.17 51.09 -10.40
C LEU A 122 8.97 49.63 -9.97
N ALA A 123 8.20 49.36 -8.92
CA ALA A 123 7.85 48.01 -8.50
C ALA A 123 7.01 47.28 -9.57
N MET A 124 6.01 47.93 -10.16
CA MET A 124 5.21 47.34 -11.25
C MET A 124 6.04 47.10 -12.50
N ALA A 125 6.92 48.03 -12.86
CA ALA A 125 7.86 47.86 -13.98
C ALA A 125 8.83 46.70 -13.73
N ALA A 126 9.35 46.56 -12.51
CA ALA A 126 10.21 45.44 -12.14
C ALA A 126 9.48 44.09 -12.20
N VAL A 127 8.24 44.01 -11.70
CA VAL A 127 7.41 42.80 -11.77
C VAL A 127 7.09 42.43 -13.22
N GLN A 128 6.68 43.39 -14.05
CA GLN A 128 6.36 43.12 -15.44
C GLN A 128 7.61 42.77 -16.27
N LEU A 129 8.76 43.38 -15.98
CA LEU A 129 10.03 43.01 -16.62
C LEU A 129 10.38 41.57 -16.26
N LEU A 130 10.22 41.18 -14.99
CA LEU A 130 10.44 39.82 -14.53
C LEU A 130 9.51 38.82 -15.24
N PHE A 131 8.24 39.17 -15.41
CA PHE A 131 7.27 38.32 -16.12
C PHE A 131 7.59 38.22 -17.62
N ALA A 132 7.97 39.32 -18.26
CA ALA A 132 8.33 39.33 -19.68
C ALA A 132 9.62 38.53 -19.94
N VAL A 133 10.66 38.70 -19.11
CA VAL A 133 11.90 37.91 -19.20
C VAL A 133 11.63 36.44 -18.92
N GLY A 134 10.82 36.12 -17.90
CA GLY A 134 10.41 34.75 -17.59
C GLY A 134 9.63 34.10 -18.74
N TYR A 135 8.72 34.83 -19.37
CA TYR A 135 7.95 34.38 -20.53
C TYR A 135 8.85 34.05 -21.73
N VAL A 136 9.80 34.95 -22.05
CA VAL A 136 10.78 34.76 -23.13
C VAL A 136 11.65 33.53 -22.86
N PHE A 137 12.14 33.39 -21.63
CA PHE A 137 12.99 32.27 -21.22
C PHE A 137 12.25 30.93 -21.33
N LEU A 138 11.00 30.85 -20.88
CA LEU A 138 10.22 29.60 -20.90
C LEU A 138 9.84 29.13 -22.31
N LEU A 139 9.66 30.07 -23.25
CA LEU A 139 9.34 29.76 -24.64
C LEU A 139 10.57 29.61 -25.54
N ASP A 140 11.76 29.90 -25.01
CA ASP A 140 13.02 29.86 -25.74
C ASP A 140 12.94 30.66 -27.05
N LEU A 141 12.49 31.91 -26.93
CA LEU A 141 12.32 32.81 -28.08
C LEU A 141 13.68 33.33 -28.56
N GLN A 142 13.85 33.41 -29.88
CA GLN A 142 15.04 34.01 -30.49
C GLN A 142 15.23 35.47 -30.04
N SER A 143 16.48 35.92 -29.97
CA SER A 143 16.87 37.23 -29.42
C SER A 143 16.11 38.43 -30.02
N ALA A 144 15.78 38.40 -31.31
CA ALA A 144 15.01 39.46 -31.96
C ALA A 144 13.54 39.51 -31.50
N PHE A 145 12.87 38.35 -31.43
CA PHE A 145 11.47 38.25 -30.98
C PHE A 145 11.35 38.45 -29.46
N ALA A 146 12.36 38.01 -28.70
CA ALA A 146 12.46 38.24 -27.27
C ALA A 146 12.38 39.73 -26.91
N ALA A 147 13.15 40.58 -27.61
CA ALA A 147 13.15 42.01 -27.39
C ALA A 147 11.77 42.65 -27.70
N LEU A 148 11.11 42.20 -28.77
CA LEU A 148 9.78 42.69 -29.15
C LEU A 148 8.70 42.33 -28.12
N VAL A 149 8.75 41.12 -27.57
CA VAL A 149 7.80 40.69 -26.53
C VAL A 149 8.01 41.46 -25.22
N VAL A 150 9.27 41.67 -24.81
CA VAL A 150 9.56 42.48 -23.62
C VAL A 150 9.09 43.92 -23.83
N LEU A 151 9.32 44.48 -25.01
CA LEU A 151 8.85 45.82 -25.36
C LEU A 151 7.33 45.90 -25.30
N ASP A 152 6.61 44.95 -25.92
CA ASP A 152 5.15 44.89 -25.93
C ASP A 152 4.56 44.89 -24.51
N VAL A 153 5.10 44.06 -23.60
CA VAL A 153 4.64 44.01 -22.20
C VAL A 153 4.91 45.32 -21.44
N MET A 154 5.96 46.07 -21.79
CA MET A 154 6.32 47.35 -21.16
C MET A 154 5.52 48.55 -21.69
N VAL A 155 5.03 48.50 -22.94
CA VAL A 155 4.36 49.63 -23.60
C VAL A 155 3.17 50.20 -22.79
N PRO A 156 2.26 49.38 -22.21
CA PRO A 156 1.18 49.89 -21.36
C PRO A 156 1.66 50.66 -20.12
N LEU A 157 2.81 50.30 -19.55
CA LEU A 157 3.41 50.99 -18.39
C LEU A 157 4.06 52.32 -18.77
N TRP A 158 4.60 52.45 -19.99
CA TRP A 158 5.05 53.74 -20.51
C TRP A 158 3.89 54.66 -20.85
N GLY A 159 2.78 54.11 -21.37
CA GLY A 159 1.54 54.87 -21.53
C GLY A 159 1.00 55.43 -20.21
N LEU A 160 1.20 54.70 -19.11
CA LEU A 160 0.91 55.16 -17.75
C LEU A 160 1.90 56.24 -17.27
N ALA A 161 3.18 56.13 -17.61
CA ALA A 161 4.21 57.12 -17.24
C ALA A 161 4.09 58.44 -18.01
N MET A 162 3.60 58.39 -19.25
CA MET A 162 3.38 59.55 -20.12
C MET A 162 2.04 60.25 -19.89
N GLU A 163 1.25 59.81 -18.91
CA GLU A 163 -0.05 60.42 -18.54
C GLU A 163 -1.04 60.50 -19.73
N LEU A 164 -1.12 59.43 -20.54
CA LEU A 164 -2.09 59.37 -21.64
C LEU A 164 -3.55 59.36 -21.14
N PRO A 165 -4.51 59.87 -21.94
CA PRO A 165 -5.95 59.78 -21.64
C PRO A 165 -6.38 58.33 -21.36
N ALA A 166 -7.33 58.15 -20.44
CA ALA A 166 -7.77 56.83 -19.98
C ALA A 166 -8.22 55.90 -21.13
N ASP A 167 -8.94 56.44 -22.10
CA ASP A 167 -9.41 55.69 -23.29
C ASP A 167 -8.24 55.17 -24.13
N VAL A 168 -7.18 55.98 -24.27
CA VAL A 168 -5.97 55.62 -25.03
C VAL A 168 -5.15 54.59 -24.26
N ARG A 169 -5.04 54.73 -22.94
CA ARG A 169 -4.32 53.78 -22.07
C ARG A 169 -4.96 52.39 -22.10
N GLN A 170 -6.30 52.32 -22.05
CA GLN A 170 -7.04 51.06 -22.14
C GLN A 170 -6.89 50.42 -23.52
N LEU A 171 -6.97 51.21 -24.59
CA LEU A 171 -6.75 50.72 -25.96
C LEU A 171 -5.35 50.13 -26.13
N VAL A 172 -4.31 50.82 -25.64
CA VAL A 172 -2.91 50.35 -25.69
C VAL A 172 -2.74 49.04 -24.91
N ALA A 173 -3.33 48.92 -23.71
CA ALA A 173 -3.28 47.69 -22.92
C ALA A 173 -3.99 46.51 -23.62
N VAL A 174 -5.12 46.75 -24.28
CA VAL A 174 -5.85 45.72 -25.04
C VAL A 174 -5.06 45.28 -26.28
N LEU A 175 -4.47 46.22 -27.03
CA LEU A 175 -3.68 45.91 -28.22
C LEU A 175 -2.42 45.11 -27.88
N SER A 176 -1.68 45.49 -26.83
CA SER A 176 -0.56 44.70 -26.32
C SER A 176 -1.03 43.32 -25.84
N GLY A 177 -2.13 43.25 -25.10
CA GLY A 177 -2.71 41.97 -24.66
C GLY A 177 -3.06 41.04 -25.83
N LEU A 178 -3.62 41.58 -26.91
CA LEU A 178 -3.92 40.82 -28.14
C LEU A 178 -2.66 40.38 -28.87
N ALA A 179 -1.63 41.23 -28.95
CA ALA A 179 -0.35 40.89 -29.56
C ALA A 179 0.34 39.73 -28.81
N LEU A 180 0.36 39.78 -27.47
CA LEU A 180 0.90 38.71 -26.65
C LEU A 180 0.04 37.43 -26.73
N ALA A 181 -1.29 37.55 -26.80
CA ALA A 181 -2.21 36.42 -27.00
C ALA A 181 -2.02 35.74 -28.38
N LEU A 182 -1.77 36.52 -29.43
CA LEU A 182 -1.48 35.97 -30.76
C LEU A 182 -0.13 35.24 -30.76
N ASN A 183 0.90 35.85 -30.17
CA ASN A 183 2.22 35.24 -30.06
C ASN A 183 2.17 33.92 -29.28
N THR A 184 1.53 33.90 -28.11
CA THR A 184 1.29 32.67 -27.34
C THR A 184 0.56 31.60 -28.15
N ALA A 185 -0.49 31.98 -28.89
CA ALA A 185 -1.27 31.04 -29.71
C ALA A 185 -0.43 30.41 -30.83
N VAL A 186 0.41 31.19 -31.51
CA VAL A 186 1.32 30.70 -32.56
C VAL A 186 2.37 29.75 -31.97
N CYS A 187 2.99 30.13 -30.84
CA CYS A 187 3.95 29.28 -30.14
C CYS A 187 3.30 27.96 -29.69
N LEU A 188 2.08 28.02 -29.14
CA LEU A 188 1.35 26.84 -28.71
C LEU A 188 1.03 25.93 -29.90
N ALA A 189 0.53 26.47 -31.01
CA ALA A 189 0.22 25.70 -32.22
C ALA A 189 1.46 25.00 -32.79
N ALA A 190 2.61 25.66 -32.79
CA ALA A 190 3.88 25.08 -33.24
C ALA A 190 4.32 23.90 -32.36
N ARG A 191 4.14 24.02 -31.03
CA ARG A 191 4.56 22.99 -30.05
C ARG A 191 3.51 21.90 -29.81
N LEU A 192 2.24 22.13 -30.19
CA LEU A 192 1.12 21.20 -30.01
C LEU A 192 1.34 19.89 -30.78
N ARG A 193 2.02 19.93 -31.93
CA ARG A 193 2.37 18.72 -32.70
C ARG A 193 3.20 17.74 -31.86
N CYS A 194 4.24 18.22 -31.18
CA CYS A 194 5.09 17.39 -30.33
C CYS A 194 4.30 16.77 -29.16
N PHE A 195 3.38 17.53 -28.58
CA PHE A 195 2.51 17.04 -27.52
C PHE A 195 1.57 15.94 -28.02
N TYR A 196 0.93 16.15 -29.18
CA TYR A 196 0.07 15.14 -29.83
C TYR A 196 0.82 13.83 -30.10
N TYR A 197 2.04 13.88 -30.65
CA TYR A 197 2.85 12.69 -30.86
C TYR A 197 3.22 11.98 -29.54
N SER A 198 3.52 12.74 -28.49
CA SER A 198 3.81 12.18 -27.16
C SER A 198 2.58 11.47 -26.57
N CYS A 199 1.40 12.08 -26.67
CA CYS A 199 0.15 11.46 -26.23
C CYS A 199 -0.19 10.20 -27.04
N ARG A 200 -0.02 10.25 -28.37
CA ARG A 200 -0.23 9.09 -29.25
C ARG A 200 0.72 7.94 -28.90
N TYR A 201 1.98 8.24 -28.60
CA TYR A 201 2.95 7.24 -28.16
C TYR A 201 2.50 6.55 -26.86
N VAL A 202 2.09 7.32 -25.85
CA VAL A 202 1.60 6.77 -24.58
C VAL A 202 0.35 5.91 -24.81
N TYR A 203 -0.60 6.37 -25.62
CA TYR A 203 -1.80 5.59 -25.95
C TYR A 203 -1.46 4.25 -26.61
N LEU A 204 -0.55 4.24 -27.59
CA LEU A 204 -0.12 3.03 -28.27
C LEU A 204 0.61 2.08 -27.32
N LEU A 205 1.45 2.61 -26.43
CA LEU A 205 2.15 1.84 -25.40
C LEU A 205 1.16 1.17 -24.44
N VAL A 206 0.21 1.93 -23.89
CA VAL A 206 -0.82 1.40 -22.98
C VAL A 206 -1.67 0.34 -23.67
N ARG A 207 -2.09 0.57 -24.92
CA ARG A 207 -2.85 -0.40 -25.72
C ARG A 207 -2.06 -1.68 -25.97
N HIS A 208 -0.77 -1.57 -26.27
CA HIS A 208 0.12 -2.70 -26.51
C HIS A 208 0.33 -3.53 -25.24
N MET A 209 0.64 -2.87 -24.13
CA MET A 209 0.80 -3.52 -22.82
C MET A 209 -0.49 -4.20 -22.36
N TYR A 210 -1.65 -3.55 -22.53
CA TYR A 210 -2.95 -4.16 -22.24
C TYR A 210 -3.19 -5.45 -23.02
N ARG A 211 -2.84 -5.46 -24.32
CA ARG A 211 -3.06 -6.64 -25.18
C ARG A 211 -2.13 -7.81 -24.86
N ILE A 212 -0.93 -7.55 -24.35
CA ILE A 212 0.08 -8.58 -24.08
C ILE A 212 -0.02 -9.07 -22.63
N TYR A 213 -0.03 -8.16 -21.66
CA TYR A 213 0.11 -8.48 -20.24
C TYR A 213 -1.22 -8.45 -19.48
N GLY A 214 -2.31 -8.00 -20.11
CA GLY A 214 -3.61 -7.83 -19.46
C GLY A 214 -3.69 -6.60 -18.55
N LEU A 215 -4.83 -6.44 -17.88
CA LEU A 215 -5.14 -5.24 -17.07
C LEU A 215 -4.34 -5.18 -15.77
N GLN A 216 -4.11 -6.33 -15.12
CA GLN A 216 -3.47 -6.39 -13.80
C GLN A 216 -2.00 -5.93 -13.87
N LEU A 217 -1.21 -6.51 -14.77
CA LEU A 217 0.20 -6.12 -14.95
C LEU A 217 0.32 -4.68 -15.47
N LEU A 218 -0.60 -4.22 -16.34
CA LEU A 218 -0.61 -2.83 -16.79
C LEU A 218 -0.81 -1.87 -15.61
N LEU A 219 -1.74 -2.17 -14.71
CA LEU A 219 -1.98 -1.38 -13.50
C LEU A 219 -0.76 -1.38 -12.60
N GLU A 220 -0.16 -2.54 -12.35
CA GLU A 220 1.02 -2.67 -11.50
C GLU A 220 2.24 -1.92 -12.08
N ASP A 221 2.53 -2.09 -13.36
CA ASP A 221 3.63 -1.40 -14.05
C ASP A 221 3.40 0.11 -14.06
N THR A 222 2.18 0.54 -14.39
CA THR A 222 1.83 1.97 -14.37
C THR A 222 1.91 2.55 -12.96
N TRP A 223 1.49 1.80 -11.94
CA TRP A 223 1.55 2.21 -10.54
C TRP A 223 2.99 2.43 -10.06
N LYS A 224 3.90 1.51 -10.44
CA LYS A 224 5.35 1.61 -10.16
C LYS A 224 6.00 2.75 -10.96
N ARG A 225 5.71 2.83 -12.27
CA ARG A 225 6.27 3.84 -13.18
C ARG A 225 5.90 5.27 -12.82
N ILE A 226 4.68 5.50 -12.36
CA ILE A 226 4.21 6.83 -11.91
C ILE A 226 4.72 7.13 -10.49
N ARG A 227 5.14 6.11 -9.73
CA ARG A 227 5.35 6.19 -8.28
C ARG A 227 4.11 6.77 -7.60
N PHE A 228 2.95 6.21 -7.94
CA PHE A 228 1.66 6.75 -7.55
C PHE A 228 1.51 7.03 -6.04
N PRO A 229 2.00 6.17 -5.12
CA PRO A 229 1.98 6.46 -3.68
C PRO A 229 2.83 7.67 -3.25
N ASP A 230 3.95 7.96 -3.92
CA ASP A 230 4.73 9.18 -3.68
C ASP A 230 3.95 10.43 -4.09
N VAL A 231 3.32 10.40 -5.28
CA VAL A 231 2.52 11.53 -5.79
C VAL A 231 1.33 11.82 -4.87
N LEU A 232 0.62 10.79 -4.41
CA LEU A 232 -0.48 10.93 -3.47
C LEU A 232 -0.04 11.52 -2.11
N ARG A 233 1.14 11.12 -1.60
CA ARG A 233 1.71 11.69 -0.37
C ARG A 233 2.00 13.18 -0.52
N VAL A 234 2.68 13.57 -1.60
CA VAL A 234 3.00 14.98 -1.84
C VAL A 234 1.73 15.79 -2.05
N PHE A 235 0.75 15.26 -2.80
CA PHE A 235 -0.57 15.88 -2.95
C PHE A 235 -1.25 16.15 -1.60
N TRP A 236 -1.35 15.13 -0.74
CA TRP A 236 -2.02 15.28 0.55
C TRP A 236 -1.27 16.22 1.49
N LEU A 237 0.06 16.08 1.59
CA LEU A 237 0.89 16.94 2.44
C LEU A 237 0.87 18.40 1.97
N THR A 238 0.93 18.66 0.66
CA THR A 238 0.86 20.03 0.13
C THR A 238 -0.51 20.66 0.38
N ARG A 239 -1.61 19.90 0.24
CA ARG A 239 -2.96 20.37 0.58
C ARG A 239 -3.10 20.70 2.06
N VAL A 240 -2.73 19.77 2.94
CA VAL A 240 -2.85 19.95 4.40
C VAL A 240 -1.96 21.09 4.89
N THR A 241 -0.74 21.21 4.37
CA THR A 241 0.16 22.32 4.72
C THR A 241 -0.36 23.66 4.23
N ALA A 242 -0.90 23.75 3.00
CA ALA A 242 -1.53 24.97 2.51
C ALA A 242 -2.71 25.40 3.39
N GLN A 243 -3.58 24.46 3.76
CA GLN A 243 -4.70 24.71 4.68
C GLN A 243 -4.23 25.10 6.08
N ALA A 244 -3.19 24.45 6.59
CA ALA A 244 -2.57 24.81 7.87
C ALA A 244 -2.05 26.24 7.87
N LEU A 245 -1.36 26.65 6.81
CA LEU A 245 -0.84 28.01 6.65
C LEU A 245 -1.97 29.04 6.61
N ILE A 246 -3.05 28.76 5.87
CA ILE A 246 -4.22 29.64 5.79
C ILE A 246 -4.89 29.75 7.16
N LEU A 247 -5.15 28.64 7.86
CA LEU A 247 -5.82 28.66 9.16
C LEU A 247 -4.96 29.40 10.20
N VAL A 248 -3.66 29.13 10.25
CA VAL A 248 -2.72 29.83 11.14
C VAL A 248 -2.66 31.32 10.81
N TYR A 249 -2.69 31.70 9.54
CA TYR A 249 -2.73 33.11 9.13
C TYR A 249 -4.01 33.79 9.60
N VAL A 250 -5.18 33.18 9.37
CA VAL A 250 -6.49 33.72 9.79
C VAL A 250 -6.56 33.87 11.30
N VAL A 251 -6.16 32.84 12.05
CA VAL A 251 -6.13 32.88 13.53
C VAL A 251 -5.19 33.99 14.02
N ARG A 252 -4.02 34.14 13.40
CA ARG A 252 -3.09 35.24 13.75
C ARG A 252 -3.63 36.62 13.39
N ALA A 253 -4.35 36.75 12.28
CA ALA A 253 -4.97 38.00 11.88
C ALA A 253 -6.05 38.44 12.87
N VAL A 254 -6.96 37.53 13.23
CA VAL A 254 -8.03 37.79 14.22
C VAL A 254 -7.43 38.11 15.60
N ARG A 255 -6.40 37.36 16.03
CA ARG A 255 -5.77 37.58 17.35
C ARG A 255 -5.01 38.90 17.44
N ARG A 256 -4.43 39.35 16.33
CA ARG A 256 -3.76 40.66 16.24
C ARG A 256 -4.74 41.81 16.46
N GLU A 257 -5.99 41.67 16.02
CA GLU A 257 -7.04 42.67 16.25
C GLU A 257 -7.54 42.68 17.70
N SER A 258 -7.51 41.53 18.37
CA SER A 258 -7.99 41.37 19.76
C SER A 258 -6.94 41.62 20.84
N GLY A 259 -5.67 41.85 20.47
CA GLY A 259 -4.60 42.25 21.40
C GLY A 259 -4.08 41.13 22.30
N ASP A 260 -4.43 39.88 22.00
CA ASP A 260 -4.17 38.73 22.85
C ASP A 260 -2.79 38.07 22.52
N GLY A 261 -2.11 37.51 23.52
CA GLY A 261 -0.69 37.14 23.47
C GLY A 261 -0.28 36.12 22.38
N TYR A 262 1.03 36.06 22.08
CA TYR A 262 1.61 35.24 20.99
C TYR A 262 1.56 33.72 21.21
N LEU A 263 1.26 33.23 22.42
CA LEU A 263 1.26 31.78 22.73
C LEU A 263 -0.09 31.15 22.35
N LEU A 264 -0.10 30.15 21.47
CA LEU A 264 -1.31 29.37 21.18
C LEU A 264 -1.77 28.64 22.45
N SER A 265 -3.03 28.82 22.85
CA SER A 265 -3.64 27.98 23.89
C SER A 265 -3.86 26.55 23.37
N TRP A 266 -3.92 25.59 24.28
CA TRP A 266 -4.14 24.18 23.93
C TRP A 266 -5.48 23.97 23.20
N ASP A 267 -6.53 24.70 23.57
CA ASP A 267 -7.85 24.59 22.93
C ASP A 267 -7.80 25.02 21.45
N VAL A 268 -7.15 26.14 21.15
CA VAL A 268 -7.00 26.64 19.77
C VAL A 268 -6.12 25.71 18.94
N PHE A 269 -5.10 25.10 19.55
CA PHE A 269 -4.31 24.08 18.88
C PHE A 269 -5.16 22.85 18.54
N TRP A 270 -5.98 22.36 19.47
CA TRP A 270 -6.87 21.23 19.23
C TRP A 270 -7.88 21.52 18.13
N ASP A 271 -8.49 22.71 18.12
CA ASP A 271 -9.41 23.15 17.06
C ASP A 271 -8.72 23.23 15.70
N LEU A 272 -7.51 23.80 15.64
CA LEU A 272 -6.69 23.84 14.44
C LEU A 272 -6.43 22.41 13.92
N THR A 273 -5.94 21.52 14.77
CA THR A 273 -5.64 20.13 14.37
C THR A 273 -6.90 19.37 13.94
N SER A 274 -8.02 19.55 14.63
CA SER A 274 -9.30 18.92 14.28
C SER A 274 -9.78 19.39 12.90
N ASN A 275 -9.72 20.70 12.61
CA ASN A 275 -10.10 21.24 11.31
C ASN A 275 -9.18 20.74 10.17
N LEU A 276 -7.87 20.64 10.42
CA LEU A 276 -6.92 20.06 9.46
C LEU A 276 -7.26 18.61 9.14
N ILE A 277 -7.55 17.82 10.17
CA ILE A 277 -7.90 16.40 10.03
C ILE A 277 -9.22 16.24 9.25
N ILE A 278 -10.23 17.04 9.57
CA ILE A 278 -11.53 17.02 8.88
C ILE A 278 -11.36 17.38 7.40
N SER A 279 -10.57 18.41 7.09
CA SER A 279 -10.32 18.79 5.70
C SER A 279 -9.42 17.80 4.98
N GLY A 280 -8.56 17.06 5.69
CA GLY A 280 -7.73 15.99 5.15
C GLY A 280 -8.49 14.73 4.70
N CYS A 281 -9.80 14.65 4.95
CA CYS A 281 -10.67 13.51 4.60
C CYS A 281 -11.92 13.90 3.78
N ASP A 282 -11.91 15.09 3.17
CA ASP A 282 -13.09 15.64 2.51
C ASP A 282 -13.49 14.98 1.18
N SER A 283 -12.55 14.36 0.47
CA SER A 283 -12.78 13.66 -0.78
C SER A 283 -12.21 12.23 -0.71
N THR A 284 -12.70 11.34 -1.56
CA THR A 284 -12.15 9.98 -1.64
C THR A 284 -10.67 9.98 -2.03
N LEU A 285 -10.23 10.99 -2.78
CA LEU A 285 -8.85 11.18 -3.18
C LEU A 285 -7.98 11.71 -2.02
N THR A 286 -8.51 12.57 -1.14
CA THR A 286 -7.79 12.95 0.09
C THR A 286 -7.68 11.79 1.06
N VAL A 287 -8.69 10.93 1.15
CA VAL A 287 -8.60 9.67 1.91
C VAL A 287 -7.54 8.73 1.33
N LEU A 288 -7.44 8.57 0.00
CA LEU A 288 -6.34 7.82 -0.64
C LEU A 288 -4.96 8.45 -0.34
N GLY A 289 -4.87 9.78 -0.34
CA GLY A 289 -3.68 10.52 0.05
C GLY A 289 -3.27 10.27 1.51
N MET A 290 -4.23 10.29 2.42
CA MET A 290 -4.03 9.95 3.83
C MET A 290 -3.56 8.50 3.99
N SER A 291 -4.16 7.55 3.27
CA SER A 291 -3.69 6.16 3.23
C SER A 291 -2.24 6.05 2.76
N ALA A 292 -1.82 6.82 1.75
CA ALA A 292 -0.44 6.81 1.28
C ALA A 292 0.54 7.38 2.33
N VAL A 293 0.13 8.35 3.14
CA VAL A 293 0.94 8.84 4.28
C VAL A 293 1.02 7.78 5.37
N ILE A 294 -0.10 7.15 5.73
CA ILE A 294 -0.17 6.04 6.69
C ILE A 294 0.72 4.88 6.24
N SER A 295 0.74 4.56 4.95
CA SER A 295 1.63 3.55 4.35
C SER A 295 3.10 3.83 4.68
N SER A 296 3.53 5.09 4.50
CA SER A 296 4.91 5.48 4.79
C SER A 296 5.23 5.40 6.29
N VAL A 297 4.31 5.84 7.15
CA VAL A 297 4.48 5.76 8.61
C VAL A 297 4.55 4.30 9.06
N ALA A 298 3.64 3.46 8.58
CA ALA A 298 3.60 2.03 8.87
C ALA A 298 4.86 1.30 8.39
N HIS A 299 5.36 1.65 7.20
CA HIS A 299 6.61 1.09 6.67
C HIS A 299 7.81 1.40 7.56
N TYR A 300 8.00 2.67 7.94
CA TYR A 300 9.10 3.06 8.84
C TYR A 300 8.95 2.48 10.25
N LEU A 301 7.72 2.37 10.75
CA LEU A 301 7.44 1.70 12.02
C LEU A 301 7.87 0.22 11.97
N GLY A 302 7.50 -0.51 10.92
CA GLY A 302 7.90 -1.90 10.71
C GLY A 302 9.41 -2.07 10.63
N LEU A 303 10.10 -1.22 9.84
CA LEU A 303 11.56 -1.22 9.76
C LEU A 303 12.22 -0.92 11.10
N SER A 304 11.66 0.01 11.88
CA SER A 304 12.18 0.35 13.21
C SER A 304 12.10 -0.83 14.17
N ILE A 305 11.00 -1.58 14.11
CA ILE A 305 10.79 -2.77 14.95
C ILE A 305 11.70 -3.92 14.50
N LEU A 306 11.82 -4.18 13.20
CA LEU A 306 12.74 -5.19 12.65
C LEU A 306 14.18 -4.91 13.03
N ALA A 307 14.63 -3.66 12.86
CA ALA A 307 15.97 -3.23 13.25
C ALA A 307 16.19 -3.37 14.76
N PHE A 308 15.16 -3.15 15.58
CA PHE A 308 15.23 -3.30 17.02
C PHE A 308 15.30 -4.78 17.46
N ILE A 309 14.54 -5.65 16.80
CA ILE A 309 14.54 -7.11 17.03
C ILE A 309 15.84 -7.76 16.51
N GLY A 310 16.47 -7.17 15.48
CA GLY A 310 17.66 -7.69 14.84
C GLY A 310 17.37 -8.77 13.79
N SER A 311 16.12 -8.86 13.32
CA SER A 311 15.72 -9.74 12.21
C SER A 311 15.94 -9.05 10.87
N THR A 312 16.40 -9.79 9.86
CA THR A 312 16.65 -9.30 8.49
C THR A 312 15.71 -9.90 7.46
N GLU A 313 14.65 -10.61 7.88
CA GLU A 313 13.72 -11.26 6.93
C GLU A 313 12.93 -10.23 6.10
N GLU A 314 12.92 -10.41 4.78
CA GLU A 314 12.31 -9.44 3.86
C GLU A 314 10.78 -9.52 3.81
N GLU A 315 10.21 -10.66 4.20
CA GLU A 315 8.77 -10.92 4.22
C GLU A 315 7.99 -10.03 5.20
N ASP A 316 8.67 -9.51 6.22
CA ASP A 316 8.13 -8.62 7.25
C ASP A 316 7.91 -7.18 6.76
N LYS A 317 8.36 -6.84 5.54
CA LYS A 317 8.18 -5.50 4.94
C LYS A 317 6.75 -5.23 4.48
N ARG A 318 5.85 -6.22 4.54
CA ARG A 318 4.45 -6.14 4.07
C ARG A 318 3.56 -5.17 4.88
N LEU A 319 3.98 -4.76 6.08
CA LEU A 319 3.23 -3.79 6.93
C LEU A 319 2.87 -2.51 6.18
N GLY A 320 3.83 -1.98 5.40
CA GLY A 320 3.66 -0.75 4.64
C GLY A 320 2.58 -0.81 3.57
N PHE A 321 2.22 -2.01 3.10
CA PHE A 321 1.17 -2.23 2.10
C PHE A 321 -0.18 -2.60 2.71
N VAL A 322 -0.20 -3.47 3.73
CA VAL A 322 -1.45 -3.98 4.31
C VAL A 322 -2.20 -2.91 5.12
N ALA A 323 -1.48 -2.17 5.97
CA ALA A 323 -2.06 -1.12 6.83
C ALA A 323 -2.86 -0.03 6.07
N PRO A 324 -2.32 0.60 5.00
CA PRO A 324 -3.05 1.64 4.27
C PRO A 324 -4.24 1.09 3.47
N VAL A 325 -4.17 -0.15 2.99
CA VAL A 325 -5.28 -0.82 2.30
C VAL A 325 -6.42 -1.07 3.28
N LEU A 326 -6.13 -1.59 4.47
CA LEU A 326 -7.12 -1.78 5.52
C LEU A 326 -7.78 -0.45 5.92
N PHE A 327 -6.98 0.59 6.14
CA PHE A 327 -7.50 1.92 6.45
C PHE A 327 -8.42 2.46 5.33
N PHE A 328 -8.00 2.33 4.07
CA PHE A 328 -8.80 2.76 2.93
C PHE A 328 -10.13 2.01 2.85
N ILE A 329 -10.13 0.70 3.05
CA ILE A 329 -11.35 -0.12 3.06
C ILE A 329 -12.28 0.32 4.20
N LEU A 330 -11.76 0.56 5.41
CA LEU A 330 -12.55 1.05 6.55
C LEU A 330 -13.17 2.44 6.26
N ALA A 331 -12.42 3.34 5.63
CA ALA A 331 -12.89 4.66 5.24
C ALA A 331 -14.00 4.58 4.17
N LEU A 332 -13.84 3.70 3.17
CA LEU A 332 -14.89 3.45 2.16
C LEU A 332 -16.14 2.81 2.76
N GLN A 333 -15.98 1.82 3.65
CA GLN A 333 -17.09 1.12 4.28
C GLN A 333 -17.94 2.05 5.17
N THR A 334 -17.31 3.03 5.81
CA THR A 334 -17.97 4.02 6.65
C THR A 334 -18.52 5.22 5.86
N GLY A 335 -18.18 5.34 4.58
CA GLY A 335 -18.56 6.50 3.77
C GLY A 335 -17.94 7.79 4.29
N LEU A 336 -16.69 7.74 4.77
CA LEU A 336 -16.07 8.83 5.53
C LEU A 336 -16.16 10.19 4.82
N SER A 337 -15.92 10.24 3.50
CA SER A 337 -15.95 11.48 2.72
C SER A 337 -17.35 12.06 2.51
N SER A 338 -18.43 11.28 2.69
CA SER A 338 -19.81 11.74 2.49
C SER A 338 -20.49 12.24 3.76
N LEU A 339 -19.86 12.09 4.93
CA LEU A 339 -20.43 12.52 6.20
C LEU A 339 -20.30 14.03 6.41
N ASP A 340 -20.99 14.57 7.41
CA ASP A 340 -20.81 15.97 7.82
C ASP A 340 -19.47 16.16 8.56
N PRO A 341 -18.85 17.36 8.50
CA PRO A 341 -17.53 17.64 9.06
C PRO A 341 -17.31 17.16 10.51
N GLU A 342 -18.31 17.35 11.38
CA GLU A 342 -18.22 16.99 12.80
C GLU A 342 -18.24 15.47 13.01
N GLU A 343 -19.08 14.75 12.24
CA GLU A 343 -19.15 13.29 12.30
C GLU A 343 -17.91 12.62 11.71
N ARG A 344 -17.26 13.25 10.72
CA ARG A 344 -16.02 12.75 10.10
C ARG A 344 -14.93 12.54 11.13
N LEU A 345 -14.72 13.50 12.03
CA LEU A 345 -13.66 13.41 13.03
C LEU A 345 -13.85 12.20 13.95
N VAL A 346 -15.08 12.00 14.43
CA VAL A 346 -15.44 10.87 15.29
C VAL A 346 -15.31 9.54 14.55
N ARG A 347 -15.71 9.46 13.29
CA ARG A 347 -15.57 8.23 12.50
C ARG A 347 -14.12 7.93 12.13
N LEU A 348 -13.34 8.97 11.81
CA LEU A 348 -11.92 8.82 11.54
C LEU A 348 -11.16 8.35 12.78
N SER A 349 -11.43 8.92 13.96
CA SER A 349 -10.78 8.49 15.20
C SER A 349 -11.09 7.01 15.51
N ARG A 350 -12.32 6.57 15.27
CA ARG A 350 -12.73 5.16 15.36
C ARG A 350 -11.97 4.26 14.39
N ASN A 351 -11.79 4.71 13.14
CA ASN A 351 -11.01 3.98 12.13
C ASN A 351 -9.50 3.95 12.46
N MET A 352 -8.94 5.04 12.99
CA MET A 352 -7.54 5.10 13.42
C MET A 352 -7.25 4.13 14.56
N CYS A 353 -8.18 4.00 15.50
CA CYS A 353 -8.05 3.04 16.59
C CYS A 353 -8.08 1.58 16.12
N LEU A 354 -8.98 1.25 15.19
CA LEU A 354 -9.01 -0.08 14.56
C LEU A 354 -7.72 -0.35 13.78
N LEU A 355 -7.23 0.65 13.04
CA LEU A 355 -5.97 0.57 12.32
C LEU A 355 -4.78 0.35 13.27
N LEU A 356 -4.71 1.10 14.38
CA LEU A 356 -3.67 0.91 15.40
C LEU A 356 -3.68 -0.51 15.94
N THR A 357 -4.86 -1.04 16.26
CA THR A 357 -5.01 -2.42 16.75
C THR A 357 -4.54 -3.44 15.70
N ALA A 358 -4.88 -3.24 14.44
CA ALA A 358 -4.42 -4.09 13.33
C ALA A 358 -2.90 -4.03 13.12
N ILE A 359 -2.29 -2.84 13.26
CA ILE A 359 -0.84 -2.68 13.21
C ILE A 359 -0.17 -3.46 14.36
N LEU A 360 -0.73 -3.41 15.57
CA LEU A 360 -0.21 -4.18 16.71
C LEU A 360 -0.33 -5.70 16.48
N HIS A 361 -1.42 -6.18 15.88
CA HIS A 361 -1.54 -7.59 15.44
C HIS A 361 -0.47 -7.97 14.42
N PHE A 362 -0.19 -7.11 13.44
CA PHE A 362 0.86 -7.37 12.47
C PHE A 362 2.25 -7.44 13.12
N ILE A 363 2.53 -6.52 14.06
CA ILE A 363 3.80 -6.51 14.80
C ILE A 363 3.95 -7.79 15.64
N HIS A 364 2.87 -8.30 16.25
CA HIS A 364 2.91 -9.61 16.91
C HIS A 364 3.24 -10.73 15.92
N GLY A 365 2.62 -10.73 14.73
CA GLY A 365 2.93 -11.70 13.67
C GLY A 365 4.40 -11.70 13.23
N MET A 366 5.06 -10.54 13.23
CA MET A 366 6.51 -10.44 12.98
C MET A 366 7.37 -10.89 14.18
N THR A 367 6.87 -10.70 15.40
CA THR A 367 7.61 -10.98 16.62
C THR A 367 7.56 -12.45 17.01
N ASP A 368 6.45 -13.16 16.72
CA ASP A 368 6.23 -14.54 17.13
C ASP A 368 7.26 -15.55 16.56
N PRO A 369 7.54 -15.59 15.25
CA PRO A 369 8.57 -16.48 14.68
C PRO A 369 9.96 -16.25 15.28
N VAL A 370 10.32 -14.98 15.50
CA VAL A 370 11.61 -14.61 16.10
C VAL A 370 11.67 -15.05 17.56
N LEU A 371 10.58 -14.91 18.31
CA LEU A 371 10.50 -15.41 19.69
C LEU A 371 10.63 -16.94 19.74
N MET A 372 9.99 -17.66 18.82
CA MET A 372 10.10 -19.12 18.71
C MET A 372 11.53 -19.57 18.35
N SER A 373 12.17 -18.93 17.36
CA SER A 373 13.53 -19.29 16.95
C SER A 373 14.59 -18.98 18.01
N LEU A 374 14.45 -17.86 18.74
CA LEU A 374 15.31 -17.52 19.87
C LEU A 374 15.20 -18.54 21.00
N SER A 375 13.99 -19.01 21.29
CA SER A 375 13.77 -20.04 22.31
C SER A 375 14.39 -21.39 21.96
N ALA A 376 14.36 -21.76 20.67
CA ALA A 376 14.97 -22.99 20.16
C ALA A 376 16.50 -22.94 20.10
N SER A 377 17.10 -21.75 20.07
CA SER A 377 18.56 -21.60 19.96
C SER A 377 19.33 -21.96 21.25
N HIS A 378 18.64 -22.16 22.38
CA HIS A 378 19.21 -22.46 23.71
C HIS A 378 20.31 -21.50 24.21
N VAL A 379 20.55 -20.36 23.54
CA VAL A 379 21.59 -19.39 23.93
C VAL A 379 21.05 -18.47 25.03
N SER A 380 21.65 -18.49 26.21
CA SER A 380 21.24 -17.72 27.40
C SER A 380 21.59 -16.23 27.38
N SER A 381 22.05 -15.68 26.23
CA SER A 381 22.51 -14.29 26.16
C SER A 381 21.35 -13.30 26.30
N PHE A 382 21.22 -12.67 27.47
CA PHE A 382 20.14 -11.72 27.79
C PHE A 382 19.98 -10.59 26.77
N ARG A 383 21.09 -10.11 26.16
CA ARG A 383 21.07 -9.04 25.16
C ARG A 383 20.30 -9.38 23.88
N ARG A 384 20.18 -10.66 23.53
CA ARG A 384 19.41 -11.09 22.35
C ARG A 384 17.92 -11.26 22.66
N HIS A 385 17.59 -11.70 23.88
CA HIS A 385 16.20 -11.88 24.31
C HIS A 385 15.52 -10.56 24.71
N PHE A 386 16.28 -9.59 25.22
CA PHE A 386 15.74 -8.32 25.73
C PHE A 386 14.90 -7.52 24.71
N PRO A 387 15.33 -7.27 23.46
CA PRO A 387 14.54 -6.48 22.52
C PRO A 387 13.19 -7.12 22.19
N VAL A 388 13.18 -8.44 21.94
CA VAL A 388 11.97 -9.18 21.59
C VAL A 388 10.99 -9.22 22.75
N LEU A 389 11.47 -9.50 23.97
CA LEU A 389 10.64 -9.48 25.18
C LEU A 389 10.09 -8.08 25.50
N LEU A 390 10.86 -7.02 25.23
CA LEU A 390 10.38 -5.64 25.39
C LEU A 390 9.25 -5.32 24.39
N VAL A 391 9.39 -5.75 23.13
CA VAL A 391 8.33 -5.60 22.12
C VAL A 391 7.10 -6.40 22.54
N SER A 392 7.24 -7.64 23.00
CA SER A 392 6.12 -8.45 23.51
C SER A 392 5.42 -7.79 24.71
N LEU A 393 6.18 -7.19 25.64
CA LEU A 393 5.61 -6.44 26.76
C LEU A 393 4.82 -5.22 26.26
N ALA A 394 5.37 -4.46 25.31
CA ALA A 394 4.67 -3.33 24.72
C ALA A 394 3.38 -3.77 23.99
N LEU A 395 3.42 -4.90 23.27
CA LEU A 395 2.26 -5.49 22.60
C LEU A 395 1.17 -5.96 23.58
N PHE A 396 1.49 -6.20 24.85
CA PHE A 396 0.49 -6.50 25.89
C PHE A 396 -0.03 -5.21 26.55
N VAL A 397 0.85 -4.28 26.89
CA VAL A 397 0.48 -3.06 27.63
C VAL A 397 -0.30 -2.07 26.76
N LEU A 398 0.10 -1.87 25.51
CA LEU A 398 -0.52 -0.87 24.62
C LEU A 398 -2.02 -1.17 24.33
N PRO A 399 -2.43 -2.40 23.97
CA PRO A 399 -3.86 -2.70 23.76
C PRO A 399 -4.70 -2.60 25.04
N VAL A 400 -4.14 -2.96 26.19
CA VAL A 400 -4.82 -2.84 27.49
C VAL A 400 -5.04 -1.37 27.84
N ALA A 401 -3.99 -0.53 27.69
CA ALA A 401 -4.09 0.90 27.91
C ALA A 401 -5.09 1.57 26.95
N LEU A 402 -5.05 1.18 25.67
CA LEU A 402 -6.00 1.64 24.66
C LEU A 402 -7.44 1.28 25.05
N SER A 403 -7.69 0.01 25.39
CA SER A 403 -9.02 -0.46 25.79
C SER A 403 -9.52 0.27 27.05
N TYR A 404 -8.67 0.45 28.05
CA TYR A 404 -8.99 1.18 29.27
C TYR A 404 -9.38 2.64 28.98
N ALA A 405 -8.58 3.34 28.16
CA ALA A 405 -8.86 4.72 27.77
C ALA A 405 -10.20 4.84 27.02
N LEU A 406 -10.47 3.94 26.09
CA LEU A 406 -11.71 3.97 25.30
C LEU A 406 -12.96 3.71 26.14
N TRP A 407 -12.91 2.80 27.10
CA TRP A 407 -14.04 2.52 28.00
C TRP A 407 -14.37 3.70 28.92
N HIS A 408 -13.37 4.52 29.25
CA HIS A 408 -13.60 5.72 30.06
C HIS A 408 -14.24 6.86 29.26
N HIS A 409 -13.86 6.99 27.98
CA HIS A 409 -14.31 8.10 27.13
C HIS A 409 -15.57 7.81 26.31
N TYR A 410 -15.87 6.55 26.00
CA TYR A 410 -16.96 6.17 25.11
C TYR A 410 -17.96 5.24 25.80
N ALA A 411 -19.25 5.47 25.55
CA ALA A 411 -20.30 4.53 25.92
C ALA A 411 -20.17 3.22 25.13
N LEU A 412 -20.67 2.14 25.72
CA LEU A 412 -20.69 0.81 25.11
C LEU A 412 -21.48 0.83 23.80
N ASN A 413 -20.76 0.62 22.69
CA ASN A 413 -21.28 0.60 21.32
C ASN A 413 -20.67 -0.60 20.57
N THR A 414 -21.28 -1.00 19.46
CA THR A 414 -20.83 -2.11 18.59
C THR A 414 -19.38 -1.95 18.11
N TRP A 415 -18.96 -0.72 17.82
CA TRP A 415 -17.56 -0.39 17.47
C TRP A 415 -16.59 -0.58 18.65
N LEU A 416 -16.96 -0.09 19.84
CA LEU A 416 -16.09 -0.20 21.02
C LEU A 416 -15.91 -1.68 21.38
N PHE A 417 -16.99 -2.46 21.31
CA PHE A 417 -16.96 -3.91 21.46
C PHE A 417 -15.97 -4.56 20.48
N ALA A 418 -16.06 -4.23 19.19
CA ALA A 418 -15.16 -4.74 18.16
C ALA A 418 -13.67 -4.44 18.45
N VAL A 419 -13.33 -3.20 18.77
CA VAL A 419 -11.94 -2.82 19.11
C VAL A 419 -11.46 -3.60 20.34
N THR A 420 -12.30 -3.74 21.35
CA THR A 420 -11.93 -4.42 22.60
C THR A 420 -11.74 -5.91 22.40
N ALA A 421 -12.56 -6.55 21.56
CA ALA A 421 -12.39 -7.95 21.18
C ALA A 421 -11.04 -8.15 20.47
N PHE A 422 -10.67 -7.30 19.51
CA PHE A 422 -9.37 -7.38 18.85
C PHE A 422 -8.19 -7.12 19.79
N CYS A 423 -8.34 -6.21 20.76
CA CYS A 423 -7.29 -5.96 21.76
C CYS A 423 -7.11 -7.17 22.69
N VAL A 424 -8.21 -7.78 23.15
CA VAL A 424 -8.16 -8.98 23.99
C VAL A 424 -7.58 -10.16 23.21
N GLU A 425 -7.98 -10.35 21.96
CA GLU A 425 -7.42 -11.37 21.06
C GLU A 425 -5.90 -11.23 20.95
N LEU A 426 -5.40 -10.00 20.72
CA LEU A 426 -3.97 -9.73 20.67
C LEU A 426 -3.25 -10.04 22.00
N CYS A 427 -3.82 -9.61 23.13
CA CYS A 427 -3.23 -9.91 24.44
C CYS A 427 -3.14 -11.42 24.68
N LEU A 428 -4.16 -12.18 24.30
CA LEU A 428 -4.17 -13.64 24.43
C LEU A 428 -3.13 -14.29 23.51
N LYS A 429 -3.00 -13.83 22.26
CA LYS A 429 -1.92 -14.24 21.34
C LYS A 429 -0.55 -14.02 21.94
N VAL A 430 -0.27 -12.83 22.48
CA VAL A 430 1.01 -12.51 23.14
C VAL A 430 1.25 -13.42 24.35
N VAL A 431 0.24 -13.69 25.18
CA VAL A 431 0.35 -14.60 26.33
C VAL A 431 0.66 -16.03 25.87
N VAL A 432 0.02 -16.52 24.81
CA VAL A 432 0.30 -17.84 24.21
C VAL A 432 1.75 -17.90 23.71
N SER A 433 2.23 -16.89 22.98
CA SER A 433 3.62 -16.84 22.52
C SER A 433 4.63 -16.81 23.67
N LEU A 434 4.38 -15.99 24.69
CA LEU A 434 5.24 -15.87 25.88
C LEU A 434 5.24 -17.14 26.74
N THR A 435 4.11 -17.83 26.85
CA THR A 435 4.04 -19.10 27.59
C THR A 435 4.79 -20.21 26.87
N VAL A 436 4.68 -20.32 25.55
CA VAL A 436 5.48 -21.28 24.75
C VAL A 436 6.98 -20.95 24.85
N TYR A 437 7.35 -19.67 24.73
CA TYR A 437 8.72 -19.22 24.97
C TYR A 437 9.22 -19.62 26.35
N GLY A 438 8.42 -19.39 27.40
CA GLY A 438 8.75 -19.75 28.77
C GLY A 438 8.94 -21.26 28.97
N LEU A 439 8.14 -22.08 28.31
CA LEU A 439 8.28 -23.54 28.32
C LEU A 439 9.61 -23.99 27.68
N PHE A 440 9.95 -23.45 26.51
CA PHE A 440 11.23 -23.76 25.85
C PHE A 440 12.45 -23.27 26.63
N MET A 441 12.35 -22.08 27.24
CA MET A 441 13.41 -21.60 28.13
C MET A 441 13.58 -22.48 29.35
N ALA A 442 12.48 -22.94 29.97
CA ALA A 442 12.53 -23.85 31.11
C ALA A 442 13.14 -25.22 30.75
N ASP A 443 12.85 -25.74 29.56
CA ASP A 443 13.50 -26.95 29.02
C ASP A 443 15.00 -26.72 28.81
N GLY A 444 15.39 -25.57 28.22
CA GLY A 444 16.80 -25.21 28.03
C GLY A 444 17.61 -25.05 29.32
N PHE A 445 16.98 -24.74 30.45
CA PHE A 445 17.64 -24.73 31.76
C PHE A 445 17.68 -26.11 32.44
N SER A 446 16.87 -27.06 31.97
CA SER A 446 16.77 -28.39 32.54
C SER A 446 17.84 -29.30 31.93
N ASN A 447 18.66 -29.95 32.78
CA ASN A 447 19.65 -30.93 32.31
C ASN A 447 19.02 -32.30 31.92
N VAL A 448 17.70 -32.46 32.12
CA VAL A 448 16.95 -33.69 31.87
C VAL A 448 15.93 -33.42 30.76
N LEU A 449 15.89 -34.30 29.76
CA LEU A 449 14.99 -34.20 28.60
C LEU A 449 13.52 -34.25 29.05
N TRP A 450 12.76 -33.19 28.78
CA TRP A 450 11.36 -33.11 29.20
C TRP A 450 10.43 -33.75 28.15
N GLU A 451 10.17 -35.06 28.32
CA GLU A 451 9.42 -35.87 27.35
C GLU A 451 8.01 -35.36 26.99
N LYS A 452 7.37 -34.58 27.89
CA LYS A 452 6.00 -34.05 27.73
C LYS A 452 5.95 -32.60 27.24
N LEU A 453 7.08 -31.96 26.96
CA LEU A 453 7.14 -30.56 26.53
C LEU A 453 6.24 -30.29 25.31
N ASP A 454 6.35 -31.12 24.27
CA ASP A 454 5.58 -30.96 23.03
C ASP A 454 4.07 -31.10 23.24
N ASP A 455 3.65 -31.91 24.22
CA ASP A 455 2.23 -32.04 24.57
C ASP A 455 1.74 -30.74 25.23
N TYR A 456 2.51 -30.14 26.14
CA TYR A 456 2.19 -28.84 26.74
C TYR A 456 2.18 -27.71 25.70
N VAL A 457 3.19 -27.64 24.84
CA VAL A 457 3.25 -26.65 23.74
C VAL A 457 2.02 -26.79 22.82
N TYR A 458 1.65 -28.04 22.49
CA TYR A 458 0.43 -28.30 21.74
C TYR A 458 -0.83 -27.82 22.48
N TYR A 459 -1.00 -28.14 23.76
CA TYR A 459 -2.17 -27.72 24.53
C TYR A 459 -2.30 -26.20 24.60
N VAL A 460 -1.18 -25.50 24.82
CA VAL A 460 -1.15 -24.03 24.86
C VAL A 460 -1.51 -23.44 23.49
N ARG A 461 -0.87 -23.90 22.40
CA ARG A 461 -1.15 -23.41 21.03
C ARG A 461 -2.57 -23.75 20.58
N SER A 462 -3.05 -24.95 20.88
CA SER A 462 -4.41 -25.37 20.57
C SER A 462 -5.44 -24.54 21.34
N THR A 463 -5.19 -24.22 22.61
CA THR A 463 -6.08 -23.36 23.40
C THR A 463 -6.11 -21.95 22.81
N GLY A 464 -4.96 -21.40 22.40
CA GLY A 464 -4.88 -20.13 21.68
C GLY A 464 -5.74 -20.12 20.42
N ASN A 465 -5.58 -21.11 19.55
CA ASN A 465 -6.34 -21.23 18.30
C ASN A 465 -7.85 -21.38 18.53
N ILE A 466 -8.28 -22.10 19.57
CA ILE A 466 -9.70 -22.24 19.93
C ILE A 466 -10.27 -20.90 20.39
N ILE A 467 -9.52 -20.15 21.19
CA ILE A 467 -9.92 -18.83 21.67
C ILE A 467 -10.03 -17.85 20.49
N GLU A 468 -9.06 -17.85 19.57
CA GLU A 468 -9.11 -17.04 18.36
C GLU A 468 -10.35 -17.35 17.52
N PHE A 469 -10.65 -18.63 17.31
CA PHE A 469 -11.86 -19.06 16.61
C PHE A 469 -13.13 -18.56 17.31
N LEU A 470 -13.18 -18.63 18.65
CA LEU A 470 -14.32 -18.12 19.42
C LEU A 470 -14.50 -16.60 19.24
N PHE A 471 -13.42 -15.82 19.30
CA PHE A 471 -13.47 -14.38 19.03
C PHE A 471 -13.88 -14.09 17.59
N GLY A 472 -13.42 -14.89 16.62
CA GLY A 472 -13.86 -14.81 15.23
C GLY A 472 -15.38 -14.98 15.07
N VAL A 473 -15.97 -15.98 15.74
CA VAL A 473 -17.42 -16.20 15.75
C VAL A 473 -18.18 -15.05 16.43
N ILE A 474 -17.68 -14.55 17.56
CA ILE A 474 -18.27 -13.41 18.28
C ILE A 474 -18.23 -12.14 17.39
N MET A 475 -17.10 -11.89 16.74
CA MET A 475 -16.91 -10.74 15.85
C MET A 475 -17.78 -10.82 14.60
N PHE A 476 -17.94 -12.01 14.03
CA PHE A 476 -18.90 -12.27 12.95
C PHE A 476 -20.33 -11.95 13.38
N GLY A 477 -20.73 -12.41 14.57
CA GLY A 477 -22.04 -12.10 15.15
C GLY A 477 -22.27 -10.60 15.34
N ASN A 478 -21.29 -9.89 15.91
CA ASN A 478 -21.34 -8.43 16.06
C ASN A 478 -21.49 -7.73 14.69
N GLY A 479 -20.69 -8.09 13.69
CA GLY A 479 -20.78 -7.44 12.39
C GLY A 479 -22.04 -7.80 11.60
N ALA A 480 -22.59 -9.01 11.78
CA ALA A 480 -23.89 -9.39 11.23
C ALA A 480 -25.02 -8.55 11.86
N TYR A 481 -24.96 -8.33 13.18
CA TYR A 481 -25.86 -7.41 13.88
C TYR A 481 -25.76 -5.99 13.32
N THR A 482 -24.55 -5.46 13.16
CA THR A 482 -24.32 -4.10 12.60
C THR A 482 -24.84 -3.99 11.16
N MET A 483 -24.76 -5.06 10.36
CA MET A 483 -25.28 -5.09 9.00
C MET A 483 -26.81 -5.08 8.96
N MET A 484 -27.46 -5.84 9.85
CA MET A 484 -28.92 -6.00 9.88
C MET A 484 -29.65 -4.81 10.51
N PHE A 485 -29.08 -4.20 11.56
CA PHE A 485 -29.81 -3.24 12.41
C PHE A 485 -29.29 -1.80 12.40
N GLU A 486 -28.03 -1.54 11.99
CA GLU A 486 -27.50 -0.17 11.94
C GLU A 486 -27.43 0.38 10.51
N SER A 487 -26.67 -0.29 9.63
CA SER A 487 -26.44 0.21 8.26
C SER A 487 -25.94 -0.90 7.33
N GLY A 488 -26.77 -1.30 6.37
CA GLY A 488 -26.40 -2.28 5.34
C GLY A 488 -25.63 -1.64 4.18
N SER A 489 -24.30 -1.81 4.15
CA SER A 489 -23.46 -1.43 3.00
C SER A 489 -23.05 -2.68 2.20
N LYS A 490 -23.04 -2.60 0.86
CA LYS A 490 -22.57 -3.68 -0.02
C LYS A 490 -21.12 -4.09 0.29
N ILE A 491 -20.28 -3.11 0.62
CA ILE A 491 -18.87 -3.34 1.01
C ILE A 491 -18.81 -4.13 2.33
N ARG A 492 -19.68 -3.81 3.29
CA ARG A 492 -19.77 -4.51 4.57
C ARG A 492 -20.22 -5.96 4.40
N ALA A 493 -21.17 -6.22 3.50
CA ALA A 493 -21.61 -7.59 3.19
C ALA A 493 -20.47 -8.42 2.58
N CYS A 494 -19.72 -7.87 1.62
CA CYS A 494 -18.55 -8.53 1.04
C CYS A 494 -17.47 -8.83 2.09
N MET A 495 -17.14 -7.85 2.94
CA MET A 495 -16.19 -8.03 4.04
C MET A 495 -16.63 -9.11 5.03
N MET A 496 -17.93 -9.20 5.31
CA MET A 496 -18.49 -10.24 6.17
C MET A 496 -18.33 -11.65 5.57
N CYS A 497 -18.55 -11.80 4.26
CA CYS A 497 -18.31 -13.07 3.57
C CYS A 497 -16.82 -13.48 3.63
N LEU A 498 -15.90 -12.52 3.43
CA LEU A 498 -14.46 -12.78 3.55
C LEU A 498 -14.10 -13.18 4.98
N HIS A 499 -14.67 -12.51 5.99
CA HIS A 499 -14.45 -12.85 7.39
C HIS A 499 -14.95 -14.27 7.73
N ALA A 500 -16.14 -14.65 7.24
CA ALA A 500 -16.67 -16.00 7.41
C ALA A 500 -15.77 -17.06 6.76
N TYR A 501 -15.22 -16.77 5.58
CA TYR A 501 -14.35 -17.72 4.89
C TYR A 501 -12.98 -17.87 5.58
N PHE A 502 -12.25 -16.77 5.79
CA PHE A 502 -10.88 -16.81 6.30
C PHE A 502 -10.81 -17.07 7.81
N ASN A 503 -11.63 -16.39 8.62
CA ASN A 503 -11.52 -16.47 10.08
C ASN A 503 -12.38 -17.56 10.71
N ILE A 504 -13.41 -18.06 10.02
CA ILE A 504 -14.26 -19.13 10.57
C ILE A 504 -14.01 -20.42 9.82
N TYR A 505 -14.33 -20.48 8.52
CA TYR A 505 -14.30 -21.73 7.77
C TYR A 505 -12.88 -22.31 7.66
N LEU A 506 -11.92 -21.52 7.22
CA LEU A 506 -10.54 -21.99 7.03
C LEU A 506 -9.88 -22.34 8.37
N GLN A 507 -10.09 -21.52 9.42
CA GLN A 507 -9.57 -21.80 10.76
C GLN A 507 -10.17 -23.10 11.34
N ALA A 508 -11.49 -23.31 11.19
CA ALA A 508 -12.15 -24.54 11.61
C ALA A 508 -11.64 -25.77 10.84
N ARG A 509 -11.50 -25.67 9.51
CA ARG A 509 -10.97 -26.74 8.67
C ARG A 509 -9.54 -27.13 9.07
N ASN A 510 -8.68 -26.14 9.29
CA ASN A 510 -7.29 -26.35 9.69
C ASN A 510 -7.21 -26.97 11.09
N GLY A 511 -7.97 -26.45 12.06
CA GLY A 511 -8.04 -27.01 13.40
C GLY A 511 -8.55 -28.46 13.41
N TRP A 512 -9.56 -28.76 12.59
CA TRP A 512 -10.11 -30.11 12.43
C TRP A 512 -9.09 -31.08 11.83
N LYS A 513 -8.35 -30.66 10.79
CA LYS A 513 -7.27 -31.46 10.19
C LYS A 513 -6.19 -31.81 11.22
N THR A 514 -5.70 -30.83 11.99
CA THR A 514 -4.69 -31.06 13.03
C THR A 514 -5.19 -32.01 14.12
N PHE A 515 -6.45 -31.86 14.56
CA PHE A 515 -7.04 -32.74 15.55
C PHE A 515 -7.17 -34.19 15.07
N ILE A 516 -7.63 -34.39 13.82
CA ILE A 516 -7.71 -35.73 13.20
C ILE A 516 -6.34 -36.36 13.10
N ASN A 517 -5.34 -35.66 12.57
CA ASN A 517 -3.98 -36.21 12.40
C ASN A 517 -3.41 -36.69 13.74
N ARG A 518 -3.57 -35.89 14.80
CA ARG A 518 -3.11 -36.27 16.15
C ARG A 518 -3.83 -37.51 16.68
N ARG A 519 -5.16 -37.58 16.51
CA ARG A 519 -5.94 -38.76 16.92
C ARG A 519 -5.55 -40.00 16.14
N THR A 520 -5.33 -39.87 14.84
CA THR A 520 -4.91 -40.97 13.96
C THR A 520 -3.51 -41.46 14.33
N ALA A 521 -2.55 -40.58 14.59
CA ALA A 521 -1.20 -40.95 15.02
C ALA A 521 -1.20 -41.70 16.36
N VAL A 522 -2.00 -41.25 17.33
CA VAL A 522 -2.15 -41.95 18.63
C VAL A 522 -2.73 -43.35 18.43
N LYS A 523 -3.76 -43.49 17.59
CA LYS A 523 -4.32 -44.81 17.24
C LYS A 523 -3.28 -45.71 16.59
N LYS A 524 -2.58 -45.21 15.57
CA LYS A 524 -1.54 -45.95 14.83
C LYS A 524 -0.45 -46.48 15.78
N ILE A 525 0.02 -45.66 16.71
CA ILE A 525 1.07 -46.10 17.63
C ILE A 525 0.56 -47.13 18.63
N ASN A 526 -0.65 -46.94 19.13
CA ASN A 526 -1.24 -47.89 20.07
C ASN A 526 -1.48 -49.27 19.41
N SER A 527 -1.69 -49.32 18.10
CA SER A 527 -1.81 -50.58 17.34
C SER A 527 -0.49 -51.23 16.94
N LEU A 528 0.64 -50.51 16.99
CA LEU A 528 1.93 -51.10 16.61
C LEU A 528 2.46 -52.05 17.70
N PRO A 529 3.08 -53.18 17.33
CA PRO A 529 3.75 -54.06 18.28
C PRO A 529 4.79 -53.30 19.12
N GLU A 530 4.85 -53.62 20.41
CA GLU A 530 5.81 -53.06 21.35
C GLU A 530 6.73 -54.17 21.90
N VAL A 531 8.04 -53.96 21.81
CA VAL A 531 9.05 -54.84 22.39
C VAL A 531 9.51 -54.25 23.72
N ARG A 532 9.71 -55.10 24.74
CA ARG A 532 10.15 -54.70 26.09
C ARG A 532 11.33 -55.53 26.59
N ASP A 533 12.10 -54.93 27.49
CA ASP A 533 13.06 -55.54 28.41
C ASP A 533 14.11 -56.49 27.79
N GLU A 534 13.82 -57.80 27.77
CA GLU A 534 14.82 -58.84 27.46
C GLU A 534 15.13 -58.92 25.95
N GLN A 535 14.13 -58.69 25.09
CA GLN A 535 14.29 -58.71 23.63
C GLN A 535 14.92 -57.41 23.09
N LEU A 536 15.03 -56.35 23.89
CA LEU A 536 15.65 -55.07 23.49
C LEU A 536 17.18 -55.18 23.38
N ARG A 537 17.80 -56.01 24.23
CA ARG A 537 19.26 -56.18 24.27
C ARG A 537 19.80 -56.86 23.01
N ASP A 538 18.98 -57.68 22.36
CA ASP A 538 19.33 -58.39 21.13
C ASP A 538 19.22 -57.52 19.86
N ILE A 539 18.50 -56.38 19.93
CA ILE A 539 18.35 -55.45 18.80
C ILE A 539 19.66 -54.69 18.56
N GLY A 540 20.37 -54.29 19.62
CA GLY A 540 21.68 -53.62 19.53
C GLY A 540 21.69 -52.31 18.73
N ASP A 541 20.53 -51.69 18.52
CA ASP A 541 20.34 -50.52 17.65
C ASP A 541 19.87 -49.30 18.46
N VAL A 542 19.94 -48.11 17.85
CA VAL A 542 19.49 -46.85 18.45
C VAL A 542 18.27 -46.31 17.72
N CYS A 543 17.45 -45.50 18.38
CA CYS A 543 16.33 -44.86 17.70
C CYS A 543 16.84 -43.86 16.65
N ALA A 544 16.53 -44.06 15.37
CA ALA A 544 16.99 -43.20 14.27
C ALA A 544 16.45 -41.74 14.31
N ILE A 545 15.54 -41.42 15.23
CA ILE A 545 14.99 -40.06 15.41
C ILE A 545 15.80 -39.28 16.46
N CYS A 546 16.11 -39.88 17.62
CA CYS A 546 16.79 -39.20 18.72
C CYS A 546 18.23 -39.67 18.96
N TYR A 547 18.68 -40.70 18.24
CA TYR A 547 20.00 -41.34 18.36
C TYR A 547 20.33 -41.86 19.76
N GLN A 548 19.30 -42.18 20.56
CA GLN A 548 19.46 -42.77 21.90
C GLN A 548 19.10 -44.26 21.89
N GLU A 549 19.75 -45.03 22.77
CA GLU A 549 19.48 -46.44 22.98
C GLU A 549 18.05 -46.67 23.50
N PHE A 550 17.49 -47.86 23.23
CA PHE A 550 16.18 -48.25 23.74
C PHE A 550 16.30 -48.65 25.22
N ALA A 551 15.87 -47.77 26.12
CA ALA A 551 15.99 -48.00 27.57
C ALA A 551 14.89 -48.90 28.16
N SER A 552 13.65 -48.81 27.65
CA SER A 552 12.48 -49.49 28.24
C SER A 552 11.57 -50.17 27.21
N SER A 553 11.35 -49.52 26.06
CA SER A 553 10.54 -50.11 24.99
C SER A 553 10.81 -49.50 23.61
N ALA A 554 10.50 -50.29 22.58
CA ALA A 554 10.57 -49.89 21.18
C ALA A 554 9.28 -50.30 20.44
N ARG A 555 8.80 -49.43 19.55
CA ARG A 555 7.68 -49.71 18.64
C ARG A 555 8.23 -50.19 17.31
N ILE A 556 7.63 -51.27 16.79
CA ILE A 556 7.97 -51.84 15.49
C ILE A 556 6.97 -51.34 14.46
N THR A 557 7.46 -50.72 13.39
CA THR A 557 6.62 -50.34 12.24
C THR A 557 6.33 -51.56 11.35
N PRO A 558 5.29 -51.53 10.47
CA PRO A 558 5.00 -52.65 9.56
C PRO A 558 6.17 -52.95 8.59
N CYS A 559 7.05 -51.98 8.35
CA CYS A 559 8.28 -52.14 7.60
C CYS A 559 9.49 -52.60 8.44
N HIS A 560 9.24 -53.10 9.66
CA HIS A 560 10.22 -53.66 10.60
C HIS A 560 11.32 -52.70 11.10
N HIS A 561 11.05 -51.39 11.08
CA HIS A 561 11.92 -50.39 11.69
C HIS A 561 11.53 -50.09 13.15
N TYR A 562 12.52 -49.85 14.01
CA TYR A 562 12.38 -49.66 15.45
C TYR A 562 12.51 -48.18 15.86
N PHE A 563 11.59 -47.71 16.71
CA PHE A 563 11.62 -46.34 17.24
C PHE A 563 11.09 -46.27 18.68
N HIS A 564 11.47 -45.25 19.46
CA HIS A 564 10.77 -44.98 20.73
C HIS A 564 9.32 -44.60 20.43
N ALA A 565 8.40 -45.04 21.28
CA ALA A 565 6.97 -44.75 21.11
C ALA A 565 6.68 -43.23 21.05
N LEU A 566 7.43 -42.41 21.80
CA LEU A 566 7.30 -40.95 21.76
C LEU A 566 7.88 -40.35 20.47
N CYS A 567 9.06 -40.77 20.03
CA CYS A 567 9.71 -40.25 18.83
C CYS A 567 8.87 -40.52 17.58
N LEU A 568 8.41 -41.77 17.41
CA LEU A 568 7.54 -42.13 16.30
C LEU A 568 6.19 -41.38 16.35
N ARG A 569 5.70 -41.04 17.56
CA ARG A 569 4.47 -40.25 17.72
C ARG A 569 4.58 -38.86 17.19
N LYS A 570 5.67 -38.18 17.50
CA LYS A 570 5.95 -36.83 17.03
C LYS A 570 6.06 -36.82 15.51
N TRP A 571 6.73 -37.80 14.92
CA TRP A 571 6.81 -37.96 13.46
C TRP A 571 5.43 -38.15 12.82
N LEU A 572 4.64 -39.10 13.36
CA LEU A 572 3.32 -39.44 12.85
C LEU A 572 2.28 -38.32 12.97
N TYR A 573 2.56 -37.26 13.75
CA TYR A 573 1.73 -36.04 13.77
C TYR A 573 1.87 -35.20 12.51
N ILE A 574 3.01 -35.29 11.84
CA ILE A 574 3.35 -34.47 10.67
C ILE A 574 3.18 -35.30 9.40
N GLN A 575 3.78 -36.49 9.35
CA GLN A 575 3.74 -37.38 8.19
C GLN A 575 3.22 -38.76 8.57
N ASP A 576 2.44 -39.39 7.70
CA ASP A 576 1.88 -40.72 7.94
C ASP A 576 2.81 -41.88 7.54
N THR A 577 4.09 -41.58 7.32
CA THR A 577 5.12 -42.46 6.76
C THR A 577 6.18 -42.86 7.79
N CYS A 578 6.93 -43.92 7.51
CA CYS A 578 8.09 -44.31 8.31
C CYS A 578 9.27 -43.35 8.06
N PRO A 579 9.95 -42.83 9.10
CA PRO A 579 11.10 -41.92 8.95
C PRO A 579 12.29 -42.50 8.17
N MET A 580 12.43 -43.83 8.13
CA MET A 580 13.59 -44.48 7.48
C MET A 580 13.33 -44.87 6.02
N CYS A 581 12.11 -45.32 5.69
CA CYS A 581 11.81 -45.84 4.35
C CYS A 581 10.67 -45.12 3.64
N HIS A 582 10.07 -44.11 4.26
CA HIS A 582 8.92 -43.34 3.77
C HIS A 582 7.67 -44.17 3.42
N GLN A 583 7.64 -45.46 3.76
CA GLN A 583 6.47 -46.30 3.59
C GLN A 583 5.38 -45.89 4.58
N ARG A 584 4.12 -45.81 4.12
CA ARG A 584 2.97 -45.48 4.96
C ARG A 584 2.84 -46.46 6.13
N VAL A 585 2.67 -45.92 7.33
CA VAL A 585 2.37 -46.69 8.54
C VAL A 585 0.85 -46.87 8.59
N TYR A 586 0.37 -48.04 8.15
CA TYR A 586 -1.04 -48.42 8.24
C TYR A 586 -1.30 -49.23 9.52
N VAL A 587 -2.55 -49.20 9.98
CA VAL A 587 -3.05 -50.15 10.96
C VAL A 587 -3.48 -51.36 10.15
N GLU A 588 -2.88 -52.52 10.40
CA GLU A 588 -3.48 -53.77 9.94
C GLU A 588 -4.78 -53.93 10.71
N ASP A 589 -5.90 -53.55 10.09
CA ASP A 589 -7.20 -54.03 10.56
C ASP A 589 -7.17 -55.55 10.34
N GLU A 590 -7.05 -56.30 11.43
CA GLU A 590 -7.20 -57.76 11.42
C GLU A 590 -8.58 -58.11 10.82
N GLY A 591 -8.63 -58.36 9.51
CA GLY A 591 -9.82 -58.94 8.89
C GLY A 591 -10.21 -58.55 7.47
N ARG A 592 -9.34 -58.09 6.55
CA ARG A 592 -9.78 -58.03 5.14
C ARG A 592 -8.85 -58.48 4.00
N ASP A 593 -7.54 -58.61 4.20
CA ASP A 593 -6.66 -58.90 3.05
C ASP A 593 -5.95 -60.26 3.13
N ARG A 594 -6.73 -61.34 3.19
CA ARG A 594 -6.22 -62.71 2.95
C ARG A 594 -6.70 -63.32 1.62
N ALA A 595 -7.10 -62.49 0.66
CA ALA A 595 -7.62 -62.97 -0.63
C ALA A 595 -7.10 -62.16 -1.83
N ALA A 596 -5.79 -61.93 -1.96
CA ALA A 596 -5.23 -61.44 -3.23
C ALA A 596 -3.73 -61.74 -3.46
N ALA A 597 -3.18 -62.80 -2.86
CA ALA A 597 -1.80 -63.21 -3.13
C ALA A 597 -1.71 -64.73 -3.35
N SER A 598 -2.12 -65.18 -4.53
CA SER A 598 -1.59 -66.42 -5.11
C SER A 598 -1.63 -66.33 -6.64
N ASN A 599 -0.47 -66.68 -7.23
CA ASN A 599 -0.14 -66.84 -8.64
C ASN A 599 0.20 -65.54 -9.39
N ASN A 600 1.35 -65.40 -10.05
CA ASN A 600 2.42 -66.33 -10.40
C ASN A 600 3.74 -65.59 -10.56
N ASN A 601 4.83 -66.23 -10.13
CA ASN A 601 6.21 -65.83 -10.37
C ASN A 601 6.67 -66.31 -11.76
N GLY A 602 7.50 -65.50 -12.44
CA GLY A 602 8.60 -66.01 -13.26
C GLY A 602 8.68 -65.53 -14.72
N GLY A 603 9.72 -64.72 -15.02
CA GLY A 603 10.51 -64.90 -16.25
C GLY A 603 10.79 -63.66 -17.12
N TYR A 604 11.96 -63.04 -16.89
CA TYR A 604 12.71 -62.12 -17.79
C TYR A 604 13.09 -62.88 -19.10
N ALA A 605 12.99 -62.40 -20.35
CA ALA A 605 13.78 -61.37 -21.06
C ALA A 605 13.27 -61.21 -22.54
N PRO A 606 13.74 -60.19 -23.33
CA PRO A 606 13.17 -59.72 -24.62
C PRO A 606 13.98 -60.25 -25.85
N PRO A 607 14.00 -59.67 -27.10
CA PRO A 607 13.18 -58.66 -27.81
C PRO A 607 12.74 -59.08 -29.25
N GLY A 608 11.93 -58.24 -29.93
CA GLY A 608 12.07 -58.02 -31.38
C GLY A 608 10.83 -58.19 -32.28
N GLY A 609 10.57 -57.15 -33.08
CA GLY A 609 10.25 -57.31 -34.50
C GLY A 609 8.80 -57.15 -34.98
N GLY A 610 8.44 -55.91 -35.35
CA GLY A 610 7.86 -55.59 -36.66
C GLY A 610 6.35 -55.80 -36.91
N GLY A 611 5.69 -54.71 -37.33
CA GLY A 611 4.53 -54.77 -38.24
C GLY A 611 3.28 -54.04 -37.76
N GLY A 612 3.07 -52.79 -38.22
CA GLY A 612 1.72 -52.25 -38.43
C GLY A 612 1.11 -52.81 -39.73
N PRO A 613 -0.02 -52.29 -40.27
CA PRO A 613 -0.80 -51.12 -39.80
C PRO A 613 -2.34 -51.33 -39.79
N GLY A 614 -3.08 -50.35 -39.27
CA GLY A 614 -4.26 -49.83 -39.99
C GLY A 614 -5.66 -49.87 -39.35
N VAL A 615 -6.17 -48.66 -39.11
CA VAL A 615 -7.52 -48.14 -39.46
C VAL A 615 -8.73 -48.46 -38.55
N GLY A 616 -9.36 -47.38 -38.05
CA GLY A 616 -10.81 -47.19 -38.21
C GLY A 616 -11.65 -46.85 -36.99
N GLY A 617 -11.86 -45.55 -36.76
CA GLY A 617 -13.19 -44.89 -36.76
C GLY A 617 -14.29 -45.27 -35.76
N ASP A 618 -14.68 -44.25 -35.00
CA ASP A 618 -16.04 -43.81 -34.67
C ASP A 618 -16.80 -44.30 -33.41
N GLN A 619 -17.18 -43.24 -32.68
CA GLN A 619 -18.14 -43.06 -31.59
C GLN A 619 -19.52 -43.72 -31.81
N ALA A 620 -20.11 -44.29 -30.74
CA ALA A 620 -21.25 -43.69 -30.00
C ALA A 620 -22.08 -44.71 -29.18
N ALA A 621 -22.58 -44.22 -28.04
CA ALA A 621 -23.84 -44.55 -27.34
C ALA A 621 -23.94 -45.75 -26.36
N ALA A 622 -23.83 -45.40 -25.07
CA ALA A 622 -24.79 -45.56 -23.97
C ALA A 622 -25.53 -46.90 -23.71
N ALA A 623 -25.28 -47.48 -22.52
CA ALA A 623 -26.27 -48.19 -21.70
C ALA A 623 -25.83 -48.19 -20.22
N ALA A 624 -26.84 -48.26 -19.33
CA ALA A 624 -26.87 -47.82 -17.94
C ALA A 624 -26.41 -48.83 -16.84
N GLU A 625 -25.95 -48.23 -15.72
CA GLU A 625 -26.03 -48.64 -14.28
C GLU A 625 -25.20 -49.83 -13.72
N PRO A 626 -24.91 -49.87 -12.39
CA PRO A 626 -24.68 -48.80 -11.40
C PRO A 626 -23.37 -49.02 -10.59
N ASP A 627 -22.52 -48.01 -10.45
CA ASP A 627 -21.31 -48.09 -9.61
C ASP A 627 -21.53 -47.41 -8.26
N ASP A 628 -21.57 -48.24 -7.22
CA ASP A 628 -21.52 -47.88 -5.81
C ASP A 628 -20.07 -48.09 -5.37
N GLU A 629 -19.20 -47.11 -5.63
CA GLU A 629 -17.80 -47.20 -5.21
C GLU A 629 -17.13 -45.82 -5.06
N LEU A 630 -16.35 -45.71 -3.97
CA LEU A 630 -15.18 -44.86 -3.78
C LEU A 630 -15.36 -43.43 -3.24
N LEU A 631 -15.42 -43.38 -1.90
CA LEU A 631 -14.67 -42.39 -1.11
C LEU A 631 -13.17 -42.51 -1.43
N GLU A 632 -12.72 -41.89 -2.52
CA GLU A 632 -11.31 -41.59 -2.79
C GLU A 632 -11.10 -40.08 -2.85
N ASP A 633 -11.32 -39.39 -1.73
CA ASP A 633 -10.76 -38.06 -1.50
C ASP A 633 -9.66 -38.17 -0.44
N ASN A 634 -8.53 -38.76 -0.83
CA ASN A 634 -7.27 -38.54 -0.14
C ASN A 634 -6.33 -37.79 -1.08
N ASP A 635 -6.72 -36.57 -1.42
CA ASP A 635 -5.79 -35.56 -1.91
C ASP A 635 -4.79 -35.24 -0.79
N SER A 636 -3.73 -36.05 -0.72
CA SER A 636 -2.45 -35.57 -0.24
C SER A 636 -1.99 -34.48 -1.22
N ILE A 637 -2.42 -33.25 -0.95
CA ILE A 637 -1.71 -32.07 -1.41
C ILE A 637 -0.32 -32.18 -0.79
N GLU A 638 0.64 -32.64 -1.60
CA GLU A 638 2.06 -32.38 -1.39
C GLU A 638 2.21 -30.88 -1.13
N TYR A 639 2.85 -30.56 -0.01
CA TYR A 639 3.37 -29.22 0.17
C TYR A 639 4.56 -29.10 -0.78
N ASP A 640 4.36 -28.46 -1.94
CA ASP A 640 5.47 -27.85 -2.67
C ASP A 640 6.00 -26.70 -1.80
N GLU A 641 7.01 -26.99 -0.99
CA GLU A 641 7.82 -25.98 -0.29
C GLU A 641 9.00 -25.48 -1.15
N ASP A 642 9.00 -25.75 -2.46
CA ASP A 642 10.08 -25.35 -3.37
C ASP A 642 9.59 -24.53 -4.57
N GLU A 643 9.18 -23.29 -4.34
CA GLU A 643 9.34 -22.25 -5.37
C GLU A 643 9.65 -20.90 -4.69
N TRP A 644 10.93 -20.72 -4.34
CA TRP A 644 11.74 -19.52 -4.60
C TRP A 644 13.12 -19.67 -3.92
N GLY A 645 13.88 -20.68 -4.39
CA GLY A 645 15.27 -20.91 -4.04
C GLY A 645 16.22 -20.57 -5.19
N THR A 646 16.94 -19.46 -5.05
CA THR A 646 18.29 -19.21 -5.61
C THR A 646 18.50 -19.31 -7.12
N GLN A 647 18.59 -18.14 -7.78
CA GLN A 647 19.50 -18.01 -8.92
C GLN A 647 20.84 -17.48 -8.39
N ASN A 648 21.83 -18.36 -8.39
CA ASN A 648 23.22 -18.08 -8.01
C ASN A 648 23.79 -16.89 -8.78
N GLY A 649 24.58 -16.09 -8.07
CA GLY A 649 25.25 -14.92 -8.58
C GLY A 649 26.18 -15.22 -9.76
N GLY A 650 26.01 -14.43 -10.82
CA GLY A 650 27.03 -14.09 -11.79
C GLY A 650 27.31 -12.59 -11.68
N THR A 651 28.59 -12.24 -11.59
CA THR A 651 29.18 -10.90 -11.59
C THR A 651 28.48 -9.86 -12.48
N PRO A 652 28.38 -8.57 -12.07
CA PRO A 652 27.83 -7.52 -12.94
C PRO A 652 28.87 -7.19 -14.02
N LEU A 653 28.55 -7.54 -15.28
CA LEU A 653 29.19 -6.95 -16.44
C LEU A 653 28.57 -5.56 -16.67
N GLU A 654 29.44 -4.58 -16.88
CA GLU A 654 29.13 -3.22 -17.32
C GLU A 654 28.25 -3.27 -18.58
N GLU A 655 27.04 -2.70 -18.51
CA GLU A 655 26.26 -2.40 -19.71
C GLU A 655 26.65 -1.01 -20.23
N ASP A 656 27.35 -1.04 -21.36
CA ASP A 656 27.67 0.12 -22.18
C ASP A 656 26.40 0.88 -22.60
N TYR A 657 26.51 2.21 -22.47
CA TYR A 657 25.57 3.16 -23.05
C TYR A 657 25.60 3.06 -24.58
N ILE A 658 24.50 2.62 -25.20
CA ILE A 658 24.26 2.84 -26.64
C ILE A 658 23.96 4.33 -26.82
N ASN A 659 24.97 5.04 -27.30
CA ASN A 659 24.91 6.40 -27.80
C ASN A 659 24.51 6.31 -29.29
N ASP A 660 23.30 6.75 -29.62
CA ASP A 660 22.82 6.81 -31.00
C ASP A 660 22.97 8.25 -31.51
N ASP A 661 24.22 8.63 -31.76
CA ASP A 661 24.60 9.81 -32.54
C ASP A 661 24.82 9.33 -33.98
N THR A 662 23.82 9.53 -34.84
CA THR A 662 24.02 9.50 -36.29
C THR A 662 24.08 10.93 -36.80
N ASP A 663 25.31 11.46 -36.82
CA ASP A 663 25.71 12.56 -37.69
C ASP A 663 25.63 12.08 -39.15
N SER A 664 24.80 12.77 -39.93
CA SER A 664 24.81 12.70 -41.39
C SER A 664 25.72 13.79 -41.93
N THR A 665 26.94 13.41 -42.34
CA THR A 665 27.80 14.18 -43.23
C THR A 665 28.13 13.36 -44.47
N ASP A 666 28.07 14.04 -45.61
CA ASP A 666 28.66 13.74 -46.93
C ASP A 666 28.03 12.64 -47.81
N ASP A 667 27.05 13.04 -48.63
CA ASP A 667 27.22 13.21 -50.10
C ASP A 667 26.02 13.95 -50.73
#